data_AF-A0A7W0RN94-F1
#
_entry.id   AF-A0A7W0RN94-F1
#
_cell.length_a   1.000
_cell.length_b   1.000
_cell.length_c   1.000
_cell.angle_alpha   90.00
_cell.angle_beta   90.00
_cell.angle_gamma   90.00
#
_symmetry.space_group_name_H-M   'P 1'
#
loop_
_entity.id
_entity.type
_entity.pdbx_description
1 polymer ?
#
loop_
_entity_poly.entity_id
_entity_poly.type
_entity_poly.pdbx_seq_one_letter_code
_entity_poly.pdbx_strand_id
1 'polypeptide(L)'
;MVRRRFGAAVYVVVLLLLPSGIAAAEVPTQTGFVQRVFRDDAGEHRYVVYVPRNYTPDRPWPVMLFLHGAGERGTDGVRQSEAALGAMIRRWGEFPWVVVFPQAEDERGPIKTVWAPDAPDGRRALAILDEVERDYAIDPNHRVLTGWSMGGRGAYMQAAAFPEKWSAVLVVAGWADLDLAQKLRNVPLWSFHGTGDSLVNFSEDEALIKRIRDVGGSPLFTVMPDRGHYIWRTIFASPIVFEWMSNPAKFADRKDPPELNPLPNVEMSRDEAYGPFVPGIEMHNAIAVRIGPDMFRDLSYQASQEMAQKPMTGTMAGSTTRSQAGPISFKVTTSRMSYEVPVQSVDVVPTAAGSLCIRVTVANAKLTVGRTDVKGLICSATAGPMCIVLGHRSPIVVDIEAVPYLQGEKFCARTKDVRFSIPHDNWFVTRPYVDSHNPVFLPSKKVSQSLVEGAYSSKGRIENDFRRAVAEAIDEMKLELPPVSDDQLLTALWPVPAYRPRIRPRAEHVTVDEDGLAVVFGMTVAALDPARGVPVVKSIDFGLRAEHVAQGDLAIAAAEGLLEPLTRQLIEAGVAHVNVLDIPNGEFSQFADRETLTDAIPSLATLPATAEIRAELYMRKPLGLSETEEPVQACDLHGCFTIFGLHAKELAAVISVRDTPSAPWRDYVEFSYEVKQSLRLEIGQELADARQVISELEGDPDVRTAGKWLTPQPGDALDLDAATRIFKRGWNEWASVAEPTGMAVPDLQLKGYRRRLDRLEPGPRGMAAVFEEPETVLKNASDVPLRYRTRRPEGTWGPVLTLPSGERHVFRISRPLGYESEANGQSERWEIPAGRDATFKSIGDAPPGLYLDPLPRALRSLESVPGTGN
;
A
#
# COMPACT_ATOMS: atom_id res chain seq x y z
N MET A 1 16.59 -68.67 -58.68
CA MET A 1 16.12 -69.82 -57.89
C MET A 1 17.03 -69.95 -56.67
N VAL A 2 16.46 -69.96 -55.45
CA VAL A 2 16.82 -70.83 -54.30
C VAL A 2 18.27 -70.71 -53.76
N ARG A 3 18.62 -70.46 -52.48
CA ARG A 3 17.96 -70.29 -51.17
C ARG A 3 19.04 -69.76 -50.19
N ARG A 4 18.70 -68.71 -49.44
CA ARG A 4 18.93 -68.48 -47.99
C ARG A 4 19.74 -69.54 -47.19
N ARG A 5 20.81 -69.17 -46.45
CA ARG A 5 20.84 -68.72 -45.01
C ARG A 5 22.17 -69.00 -44.24
N PHE A 6 22.59 -67.98 -43.46
CA PHE A 6 23.29 -67.93 -42.15
C PHE A 6 24.72 -68.48 -41.92
N GLY A 7 25.56 -67.65 -41.27
CA GLY A 7 26.71 -68.09 -40.46
C GLY A 7 27.81 -67.05 -40.19
N ALA A 8 27.67 -66.28 -39.10
CA ALA A 8 28.63 -65.56 -38.24
C ALA A 8 30.10 -65.25 -38.65
N ALA A 9 30.45 -63.96 -38.51
CA ALA A 9 31.63 -63.33 -37.86
C ALA A 9 33.06 -63.90 -38.04
N VAL A 10 34.01 -63.04 -38.45
CA VAL A 10 35.07 -62.41 -37.60
C VAL A 10 35.90 -61.42 -38.45
N TYR A 11 36.22 -60.29 -37.81
CA TYR A 11 36.97 -59.09 -38.24
C TYR A 11 38.41 -59.34 -38.75
N VAL A 12 38.94 -58.41 -39.58
CA VAL A 12 40.14 -57.56 -39.29
C VAL A 12 40.63 -56.77 -40.54
N VAL A 13 40.61 -55.44 -40.36
CA VAL A 13 41.52 -54.37 -40.86
C VAL A 13 41.46 -53.91 -42.33
N VAL A 14 40.82 -52.73 -42.50
CA VAL A 14 41.20 -51.70 -43.47
C VAL A 14 41.33 -50.39 -42.70
N LEU A 15 42.47 -49.70 -42.86
CA LEU A 15 42.73 -48.39 -42.28
C LEU A 15 43.30 -47.47 -43.37
N LEU A 16 42.87 -46.20 -43.28
CA LEU A 16 43.47 -44.96 -43.80
C LEU A 16 42.98 -44.45 -45.16
N LEU A 17 41.93 -43.61 -45.11
CA LEU A 17 42.04 -42.14 -45.24
C LEU A 17 40.63 -41.53 -45.31
N LEU A 18 40.13 -40.96 -44.21
CA LEU A 18 38.97 -40.06 -44.22
C LEU A 18 39.29 -38.83 -43.36
N PRO A 19 38.90 -37.63 -43.81
CA PRO A 19 39.16 -36.39 -43.10
C PRO A 19 38.31 -36.33 -41.83
N SER A 20 38.94 -35.95 -40.73
CA SER A 20 38.28 -35.60 -39.49
C SER A 20 37.40 -34.36 -39.72
N GLY A 21 36.11 -34.58 -39.95
CA GLY A 21 35.10 -33.53 -39.83
C GLY A 21 34.92 -33.20 -38.35
N ILE A 22 35.67 -32.22 -37.86
CA ILE A 22 35.27 -31.48 -36.66
C ILE A 22 34.04 -30.69 -37.10
N ALA A 23 32.86 -31.11 -36.64
CA ALA A 23 31.69 -30.25 -36.69
C ALA A 23 32.01 -29.01 -35.83
N ALA A 24 32.20 -27.86 -36.48
CA ALA A 24 32.20 -26.60 -35.77
C ALA A 24 30.82 -26.46 -35.11
N ALA A 25 30.78 -26.40 -33.78
CA ALA A 25 29.57 -26.06 -33.07
C ALA A 25 29.07 -24.71 -33.60
N GLU A 26 27.81 -24.66 -34.05
CA GLU A 26 27.17 -23.38 -34.40
C GLU A 26 27.22 -22.46 -33.18
N VAL A 27 27.85 -21.30 -33.33
CA VAL A 27 27.85 -20.26 -32.29
C VAL A 27 26.40 -19.82 -32.06
N PRO A 28 25.89 -19.75 -30.81
CA PRO A 28 24.55 -19.23 -30.56
C PRO A 28 24.43 -17.80 -31.06
N THR A 29 23.61 -17.57 -32.10
CA THR A 29 23.43 -16.25 -32.72
C THR A 29 22.30 -15.43 -32.09
N GLN A 30 21.55 -15.98 -31.13
CA GLN A 30 20.42 -15.30 -30.50
C GLN A 30 20.87 -14.50 -29.28
N THR A 31 20.61 -13.19 -29.30
CA THR A 31 20.84 -12.27 -28.17
C THR A 31 19.52 -11.84 -27.54
N GLY A 32 19.54 -11.36 -26.30
CA GLY A 32 18.36 -11.03 -25.50
C GLY A 32 17.93 -12.20 -24.62
N PHE A 33 16.65 -12.23 -24.23
CA PHE A 33 16.09 -13.35 -23.47
C PHE A 33 15.78 -14.52 -24.42
N VAL A 34 16.56 -15.60 -24.29
CA VAL A 34 16.46 -16.82 -25.10
C VAL A 34 15.91 -17.95 -24.24
N GLN A 35 14.78 -18.52 -24.65
CA GLN A 35 14.22 -19.72 -24.02
C GLN A 35 14.99 -20.96 -24.48
N ARG A 36 15.33 -21.83 -23.54
CA ARG A 36 16.08 -23.06 -23.78
C ARG A 36 15.48 -24.23 -23.00
N VAL A 37 15.91 -25.44 -23.38
CA VAL A 37 15.48 -26.68 -22.75
C VAL A 37 16.72 -27.47 -22.36
N PHE A 38 16.85 -27.77 -21.07
CA PHE A 38 17.83 -28.69 -20.52
C PHE A 38 17.19 -30.08 -20.44
N ARG A 39 17.99 -31.14 -20.64
CA ARG A 39 17.50 -32.52 -20.62
C ARG A 39 18.33 -33.35 -19.66
N ASP A 40 17.66 -34.02 -18.73
CA ASP A 40 18.24 -35.01 -17.84
C ASP A 40 17.32 -36.24 -17.71
N ASP A 41 17.62 -37.16 -16.79
CA ASP A 41 16.84 -38.37 -16.57
C ASP A 41 15.40 -38.12 -16.08
N ALA A 42 15.10 -36.93 -15.54
CA ALA A 42 13.77 -36.51 -15.11
C ALA A 42 12.95 -35.86 -16.23
N GLY A 43 13.58 -35.48 -17.36
CA GLY A 43 12.89 -35.07 -18.58
C GLY A 43 13.39 -33.75 -19.17
N GLU A 44 12.47 -33.00 -19.77
CA GLU A 44 12.74 -31.70 -20.37
C GLU A 44 12.45 -30.58 -19.36
N HIS A 45 13.42 -29.70 -19.17
CA HIS A 45 13.38 -28.62 -18.19
C HIS A 45 13.61 -27.28 -18.87
N ARG A 46 12.62 -26.39 -18.82
CA ARG A 46 12.68 -25.09 -19.50
C ARG A 46 13.44 -24.09 -18.65
N TYR A 47 14.33 -23.33 -19.27
CA TYR A 47 15.07 -22.25 -18.63
C TYR A 47 15.24 -21.06 -19.59
N VAL A 48 15.62 -19.91 -19.07
CA VAL A 48 15.88 -18.71 -19.86
C VAL A 48 17.33 -18.30 -19.71
N VAL A 49 17.97 -17.88 -20.80
CA VAL A 49 19.28 -17.25 -20.80
C VAL A 49 19.13 -15.84 -21.34
N TYR A 50 19.56 -14.83 -20.59
CA TYR A 50 19.80 -13.52 -21.15
C TYR A 50 21.21 -13.48 -21.73
N VAL A 51 21.32 -13.20 -23.02
CA VAL A 51 22.59 -13.01 -23.73
C VAL A 51 22.72 -11.53 -24.09
N PRO A 52 23.81 -10.84 -23.72
CA PRO A 52 24.01 -9.44 -24.07
C PRO A 52 23.85 -9.17 -25.56
N ARG A 53 23.25 -8.03 -25.93
CA ARG A 53 23.01 -7.66 -27.35
C ARG A 53 24.30 -7.55 -28.17
N ASN A 54 25.40 -7.24 -27.50
CA ASN A 54 26.74 -7.12 -28.07
C ASN A 54 27.61 -8.35 -27.77
N TYR A 55 27.01 -9.50 -27.46
CA TYR A 55 27.73 -10.75 -27.24
C TYR A 55 28.54 -11.16 -28.46
N THR A 56 29.81 -11.52 -28.23
CA THR A 56 30.72 -12.07 -29.23
C THR A 56 31.53 -13.20 -28.60
N PRO A 57 31.77 -14.32 -29.33
CA PRO A 57 32.48 -15.49 -28.79
C PRO A 57 34.00 -15.32 -28.71
N ASP A 58 34.55 -14.22 -29.24
CA ASP A 58 35.99 -13.92 -29.28
C ASP A 58 36.53 -13.31 -27.98
N ARG A 59 35.66 -12.99 -27.03
CA ARG A 59 36.04 -12.54 -25.69
C ARG A 59 35.24 -13.30 -24.61
N PRO A 60 35.84 -13.53 -23.43
CA PRO A 60 35.12 -14.12 -22.33
C PRO A 60 34.16 -13.12 -21.69
N TRP A 61 32.97 -13.58 -21.30
CA TRP A 61 31.90 -12.80 -20.68
C TRP A 61 31.64 -13.23 -19.24
N PRO A 62 31.30 -12.30 -18.35
CA PRO A 62 30.89 -12.68 -17.00
C PRO A 62 29.51 -13.35 -17.03
N VAL A 63 29.29 -14.30 -16.14
CA VAL A 63 28.04 -15.07 -16.04
C VAL A 63 27.40 -14.92 -14.67
N MET A 64 26.07 -14.87 -14.64
CA MET A 64 25.29 -14.84 -13.42
C MET A 64 24.27 -15.97 -13.39
N LEU A 65 24.27 -16.77 -12.32
CA LEU A 65 23.18 -17.69 -12.00
C LEU A 65 22.19 -16.96 -11.08
N PHE A 66 20.95 -16.78 -11.56
CA PHE A 66 19.88 -16.14 -10.79
C PHE A 66 18.86 -17.17 -10.32
N LEU A 67 18.63 -17.23 -9.01
CA LEU A 67 17.62 -18.09 -8.39
C LEU A 67 16.37 -17.27 -8.03
N HIS A 68 15.21 -17.67 -8.55
CA HIS A 68 13.95 -16.94 -8.38
C HIS A 68 13.25 -17.24 -7.03
N GLY A 69 12.23 -16.44 -6.70
CA GLY A 69 11.43 -16.56 -5.48
C GLY A 69 10.34 -17.63 -5.60
N ALA A 70 9.58 -17.89 -4.54
CA ALA A 70 8.57 -18.95 -4.55
C ALA A 70 7.44 -18.71 -5.59
N GLY A 71 7.14 -17.44 -5.91
CA GLY A 71 6.08 -17.08 -6.86
C GLY A 71 6.35 -17.44 -8.32
N GLU A 72 7.62 -17.67 -8.69
CA GLU A 72 8.01 -17.97 -10.08
C GLU A 72 8.22 -19.47 -10.36
N ARG A 73 7.91 -20.35 -9.38
CA ARG A 73 7.91 -21.81 -9.56
C ARG A 73 6.96 -22.22 -10.70
N GLY A 74 7.31 -23.30 -11.39
CA GLY A 74 6.48 -23.84 -12.48
C GLY A 74 7.30 -24.50 -13.58
N THR A 75 6.66 -24.73 -14.72
CA THR A 75 7.23 -25.42 -15.89
C THR A 75 6.99 -24.68 -17.21
N ASP A 76 6.48 -23.44 -17.15
CA ASP A 76 6.13 -22.65 -18.32
C ASP A 76 7.36 -22.14 -19.10
N GLY A 77 8.52 -22.00 -18.46
CA GLY A 77 9.75 -21.50 -19.08
C GLY A 77 9.79 -19.99 -19.27
N VAL A 78 8.92 -19.23 -18.60
CA VAL A 78 8.76 -17.77 -18.71
C VAL A 78 8.94 -17.10 -17.35
N ARG A 79 8.16 -17.51 -16.33
CA ARG A 79 7.99 -16.82 -15.03
C ARG A 79 9.30 -16.54 -14.31
N GLN A 80 10.28 -17.45 -14.40
CA GLN A 80 11.60 -17.30 -13.77
C GLN A 80 12.39 -16.07 -14.23
N SER A 81 11.99 -15.45 -15.34
CA SER A 81 12.62 -14.25 -15.91
C SER A 81 11.71 -13.01 -15.92
N GLU A 82 10.50 -13.10 -15.37
CA GLU A 82 9.51 -12.01 -15.38
C GLU A 82 9.60 -11.07 -14.17
N ALA A 83 10.11 -11.56 -13.05
CA ALA A 83 10.28 -10.81 -11.80
C ALA A 83 11.75 -10.44 -11.53
N ALA A 84 11.97 -9.63 -10.50
CA ALA A 84 13.29 -9.36 -9.92
C ALA A 84 14.36 -8.96 -10.96
N LEU A 85 15.47 -9.69 -11.05
CA LEU A 85 16.57 -9.37 -11.96
C LEU A 85 16.10 -9.39 -13.43
N GLY A 86 15.27 -10.34 -13.83
CA GLY A 86 14.78 -10.45 -15.20
C GLY A 86 13.91 -9.25 -15.62
N ALA A 87 13.00 -8.84 -14.74
CA ALA A 87 12.23 -7.61 -14.90
C ALA A 87 13.13 -6.38 -15.07
N MET A 88 14.19 -6.34 -14.28
CA MET A 88 15.09 -5.20 -14.22
C MET A 88 15.99 -5.12 -15.45
N ILE A 89 16.59 -6.23 -15.91
CA ILE A 89 17.42 -6.26 -17.14
C ILE A 89 16.69 -5.66 -18.34
N ARG A 90 15.37 -5.87 -18.45
CA ARG A 90 14.55 -5.27 -19.53
C ARG A 90 14.54 -3.73 -19.50
N ARG A 91 14.84 -3.12 -18.35
CA ARG A 91 14.94 -1.66 -18.14
C ARG A 91 16.36 -1.13 -18.28
N TRP A 92 17.39 -1.97 -18.12
CA TRP A 92 18.81 -1.56 -18.19
C TRP A 92 19.27 -1.09 -19.57
N GLY A 93 18.46 -1.27 -20.62
CA GLY A 93 18.83 -0.93 -22.01
C GLY A 93 19.92 -1.84 -22.55
N GLU A 94 21.14 -1.68 -22.05
CA GLU A 94 22.27 -2.59 -22.23
C GLU A 94 22.66 -3.22 -20.88
N PHE A 95 22.72 -4.55 -20.82
CA PHE A 95 23.14 -5.30 -19.64
C PHE A 95 24.31 -6.22 -20.00
N PRO A 96 25.53 -6.02 -19.45
CA PRO A 96 26.75 -6.62 -19.99
C PRO A 96 27.11 -7.99 -19.37
N TRP A 97 26.11 -8.81 -19.04
CA TRP A 97 26.30 -10.13 -18.41
C TRP A 97 25.46 -11.19 -19.11
N VAL A 98 26.01 -12.40 -19.24
CA VAL A 98 25.18 -13.57 -19.53
C VAL A 98 24.47 -13.97 -18.24
N VAL A 99 23.14 -14.13 -18.27
CA VAL A 99 22.37 -14.49 -17.06
C VAL A 99 21.56 -15.74 -17.31
N VAL A 100 21.66 -16.69 -16.39
CA VAL A 100 20.98 -17.97 -16.40
C VAL A 100 19.83 -17.93 -15.40
N PHE A 101 18.63 -18.16 -15.91
CA PHE A 101 17.38 -18.23 -15.15
C PHE A 101 16.83 -19.68 -15.22
N PRO A 102 17.28 -20.59 -14.34
CA PRO A 102 16.61 -21.87 -14.13
C PRO A 102 15.21 -21.65 -13.55
N GLN A 103 14.27 -22.54 -13.85
CA GLN A 103 12.97 -22.57 -13.18
C GLN A 103 12.94 -23.75 -12.20
N ALA A 104 12.58 -23.48 -10.94
CA ALA A 104 12.28 -24.53 -9.98
C ALA A 104 10.89 -25.12 -10.28
N GLU A 105 10.83 -26.44 -10.39
CA GLU A 105 9.65 -27.14 -10.89
C GLU A 105 8.85 -27.85 -9.79
N ASP A 106 9.46 -28.19 -8.64
CA ASP A 106 8.66 -28.66 -7.50
C ASP A 106 7.82 -27.47 -7.02
N GLU A 107 6.49 -27.52 -7.15
CA GLU A 107 5.53 -26.49 -6.68
C GLU A 107 4.98 -26.79 -5.27
N ARG A 108 5.16 -28.02 -4.78
CA ARG A 108 4.55 -28.55 -3.54
C ARG A 108 5.56 -28.77 -2.40
N GLY A 109 6.84 -28.85 -2.74
CA GLY A 109 7.95 -29.06 -1.80
C GLY A 109 8.26 -27.82 -0.97
N PRO A 110 9.03 -27.98 0.13
CA PRO A 110 9.29 -26.89 1.05
C PRO A 110 10.25 -25.86 0.44
N ILE A 111 9.80 -24.61 0.39
CA ILE A 111 10.52 -23.40 -0.06
C ILE A 111 11.95 -23.37 0.50
N LYS A 112 12.13 -23.77 1.76
CA LYS A 112 13.44 -23.78 2.44
C LYS A 112 14.50 -24.67 1.77
N THR A 113 14.09 -25.66 0.97
CA THR A 113 14.98 -26.70 0.42
C THR A 113 15.00 -26.79 -1.10
N VAL A 114 14.06 -26.15 -1.82
CA VAL A 114 13.92 -26.26 -3.29
C VAL A 114 15.26 -26.01 -4.01
N TRP A 115 15.98 -24.96 -3.62
CA TRP A 115 17.26 -24.58 -4.20
C TRP A 115 18.49 -25.19 -3.50
N ALA A 116 18.31 -26.15 -2.59
CA ALA A 116 19.43 -26.80 -1.91
C ALA A 116 20.34 -27.51 -2.93
N PRO A 117 21.66 -27.54 -2.71
CA PRO A 117 22.63 -28.15 -3.63
C PRO A 117 22.35 -29.62 -3.95
N ASP A 118 21.70 -30.33 -3.03
CA ASP A 118 21.32 -31.73 -3.12
C ASP A 118 19.82 -31.93 -3.41
N ALA A 119 19.05 -30.85 -3.59
CA ALA A 119 17.70 -30.94 -4.13
C ALA A 119 17.72 -31.07 -5.67
N PRO A 120 16.70 -31.69 -6.29
CA PRO A 120 16.62 -31.81 -7.75
C PRO A 120 16.75 -30.48 -8.48
N ASP A 121 16.00 -29.45 -8.10
CA ASP A 121 16.02 -28.14 -8.77
C ASP A 121 17.35 -27.41 -8.55
N GLY A 122 17.94 -27.49 -7.35
CA GLY A 122 19.26 -26.91 -7.07
C GLY A 122 20.41 -27.58 -7.84
N ARG A 123 20.41 -28.92 -7.97
CA ARG A 123 21.37 -29.63 -8.86
C ARG A 123 21.17 -29.24 -10.31
N ARG A 124 19.91 -29.18 -10.76
CA ARG A 124 19.58 -28.83 -12.13
C ARG A 124 20.03 -27.41 -12.47
N ALA A 125 19.84 -26.45 -11.57
CA ALA A 125 20.32 -25.08 -11.75
C ALA A 125 21.83 -25.01 -12.03
N LEU A 126 22.64 -25.79 -11.30
CA LEU A 126 24.09 -25.88 -11.54
C LEU A 126 24.42 -26.59 -12.85
N ALA A 127 23.71 -27.67 -13.19
CA ALA A 127 23.91 -28.37 -14.45
C ALA A 127 23.55 -27.51 -15.67
N ILE A 128 22.49 -26.70 -15.56
CA ILE A 128 22.10 -25.70 -16.56
C ILE A 128 23.19 -24.62 -16.70
N LEU A 129 23.73 -24.12 -15.59
CA LEU A 129 24.85 -23.18 -15.62
C LEU A 129 26.04 -23.79 -16.37
N ASP A 130 26.42 -25.02 -16.03
CA ASP A 130 27.54 -25.71 -16.68
C ASP A 130 27.28 -25.99 -18.18
N GLU A 131 26.02 -26.10 -18.62
CA GLU A 131 25.65 -26.13 -20.05
C GLU A 131 25.83 -24.78 -20.74
N VAL A 132 25.36 -23.71 -20.12
CA VAL A 132 25.54 -22.35 -20.65
C VAL A 132 27.03 -22.00 -20.74
N GLU A 133 27.85 -22.39 -19.77
CA GLU A 133 29.31 -22.16 -19.81
C GLU A 133 30.02 -22.95 -20.92
N ARG A 134 29.44 -24.05 -21.40
CA ARG A 134 29.94 -24.79 -22.56
C ARG A 134 29.54 -24.15 -23.89
N ASP A 135 28.36 -23.54 -23.93
CA ASP A 135 27.77 -23.00 -25.16
C ASP A 135 28.17 -21.55 -25.45
N TYR A 136 28.58 -20.80 -24.43
CA TYR A 136 28.98 -19.39 -24.52
C TYR A 136 30.42 -19.18 -24.04
N ALA A 137 31.10 -18.17 -24.59
CA ALA A 137 32.43 -17.75 -24.17
C ALA A 137 32.34 -17.06 -22.81
N ILE A 138 32.40 -17.84 -21.73
CA ILE A 138 32.28 -17.36 -20.35
C ILE A 138 33.68 -17.24 -19.69
N ASP A 139 33.86 -16.21 -18.87
CA ASP A 139 34.99 -16.13 -17.94
C ASP A 139 34.70 -16.96 -16.67
N PRO A 140 35.40 -18.09 -16.46
CA PRO A 140 35.16 -18.94 -15.28
C PRO A 140 35.52 -18.26 -13.95
N ASN A 141 36.26 -17.14 -13.98
CA ASN A 141 36.62 -16.36 -12.78
C ASN A 141 35.60 -15.26 -12.43
N HIS A 142 34.59 -15.03 -13.28
CA HIS A 142 33.52 -14.05 -13.04
C HIS A 142 32.15 -14.73 -13.06
N ARG A 143 32.01 -15.71 -12.17
CA ARG A 143 30.77 -16.44 -11.89
C ARG A 143 30.07 -15.84 -10.69
N VAL A 144 28.95 -15.17 -10.93
CA VAL A 144 28.15 -14.56 -9.87
C VAL A 144 26.93 -15.41 -9.56
N LEU A 145 26.64 -15.57 -8.27
CA LEU A 145 25.41 -16.17 -7.79
C LEU A 145 24.52 -15.10 -7.17
N THR A 146 23.25 -15.10 -7.52
CA THR A 146 22.28 -14.23 -6.85
C THR A 146 20.91 -14.88 -6.77
N GLY A 147 20.10 -14.43 -5.82
CA GLY A 147 18.70 -14.78 -5.77
C GLY A 147 17.93 -13.92 -4.79
N TRP A 148 16.60 -14.03 -4.86
CA TRP A 148 15.70 -13.28 -3.99
C TRP A 148 14.70 -14.19 -3.27
N SER A 149 14.32 -13.87 -2.03
CA SER A 149 13.36 -14.65 -1.23
C SER A 149 13.80 -16.13 -1.14
N MET A 150 12.99 -17.09 -1.60
CA MET A 150 13.36 -18.51 -1.79
C MET A 150 14.72 -18.67 -2.48
N GLY A 151 14.97 -17.91 -3.54
CA GLY A 151 16.23 -17.89 -4.27
C GLY A 151 17.38 -17.23 -3.51
N GLY A 152 17.08 -16.31 -2.58
CA GLY A 152 18.05 -15.71 -1.68
C GLY A 152 18.60 -16.74 -0.68
N ARG A 153 17.71 -17.55 -0.08
CA ARG A 153 18.11 -18.74 0.71
C ARG A 153 18.88 -19.74 -0.15
N GLY A 154 18.40 -20.00 -1.37
CA GLY A 154 19.11 -20.82 -2.36
C GLY A 154 20.54 -20.35 -2.61
N ALA A 155 20.74 -19.04 -2.77
CA ALA A 155 22.04 -18.45 -3.01
C ALA A 155 23.00 -18.67 -1.83
N TYR A 156 22.52 -18.53 -0.58
CA TYR A 156 23.31 -18.89 0.61
C TYR A 156 23.71 -20.36 0.62
N MET A 157 22.77 -21.27 0.39
CA MET A 157 23.03 -22.72 0.43
C MET A 157 24.03 -23.17 -0.65
N GLN A 158 23.84 -22.69 -1.88
CA GLN A 158 24.73 -23.00 -3.00
C GLN A 158 26.12 -22.38 -2.83
N ALA A 159 26.20 -21.17 -2.27
CA ALA A 159 27.48 -20.55 -1.92
C ALA A 159 28.21 -21.31 -0.83
N ALA A 160 27.50 -21.76 0.20
CA ALA A 160 28.10 -22.55 1.29
C ALA A 160 28.58 -23.93 0.82
N ALA A 161 27.88 -24.55 -0.15
CA ALA A 161 28.27 -25.84 -0.72
C ALA A 161 29.46 -25.74 -1.68
N PHE A 162 29.55 -24.63 -2.41
CA PHE A 162 30.60 -24.40 -3.42
C PHE A 162 31.29 -23.04 -3.21
N PRO A 163 31.96 -22.80 -2.06
CA PRO A 163 32.45 -21.48 -1.67
C PRO A 163 33.53 -20.91 -2.58
N GLU A 164 34.23 -21.76 -3.34
CA GLU A 164 35.27 -21.36 -4.31
C GLU A 164 34.75 -21.19 -5.74
N LYS A 165 33.49 -21.57 -6.03
CA LYS A 165 32.91 -21.47 -7.40
C LYS A 165 32.51 -20.04 -7.77
N TRP A 166 32.26 -19.19 -6.78
CA TRP A 166 31.61 -17.88 -6.96
C TRP A 166 32.58 -16.71 -6.76
N SER A 167 32.64 -15.81 -7.74
CA SER A 167 33.40 -14.56 -7.63
C SER A 167 32.67 -13.50 -6.80
N ALA A 168 31.33 -13.56 -6.76
CA ALA A 168 30.48 -12.76 -5.89
C ALA A 168 29.14 -13.47 -5.62
N VAL A 169 28.56 -13.22 -4.44
CA VAL A 169 27.24 -13.72 -4.04
C VAL A 169 26.37 -12.57 -3.54
N LEU A 170 25.26 -12.32 -4.23
CA LEU A 170 24.31 -11.27 -3.89
C LEU A 170 22.99 -11.88 -3.40
N VAL A 171 22.60 -11.60 -2.16
CA VAL A 171 21.38 -12.13 -1.54
C VAL A 171 20.37 -11.00 -1.31
N VAL A 172 19.11 -11.22 -1.69
CA VAL A 172 18.04 -10.24 -1.53
C VAL A 172 16.86 -10.85 -0.77
N ALA A 173 16.50 -10.31 0.40
CA ALA A 173 15.43 -10.83 1.26
C ALA A 173 15.56 -12.35 1.50
N GLY A 174 16.79 -12.83 1.67
CA GLY A 174 17.12 -14.24 1.91
C GLY A 174 17.34 -14.53 3.39
N TRP A 175 17.43 -15.82 3.72
CA TRP A 175 17.75 -16.30 5.06
C TRP A 175 18.48 -17.64 4.96
N ALA A 176 19.21 -18.04 6.00
CA ALA A 176 19.84 -19.37 6.04
C ALA A 176 20.16 -19.79 7.46
N ASP A 177 20.41 -21.08 7.63
CA ASP A 177 20.75 -21.67 8.92
C ASP A 177 22.16 -21.21 9.37
N LEU A 178 22.34 -20.95 10.67
CA LEU A 178 23.56 -20.33 11.21
C LEU A 178 24.83 -21.20 11.05
N ASP A 179 24.67 -22.50 10.82
CA ASP A 179 25.77 -23.44 10.61
C ASP A 179 26.48 -23.23 9.26
N LEU A 180 25.82 -22.58 8.29
CA LEU A 180 26.42 -22.20 7.02
C LEU A 180 27.50 -21.11 7.16
N ALA A 181 27.50 -20.36 8.26
CA ALA A 181 28.38 -19.21 8.44
C ALA A 181 29.87 -19.55 8.28
N GLN A 182 30.31 -20.71 8.78
CA GLN A 182 31.70 -21.14 8.65
C GLN A 182 32.10 -21.39 7.19
N LYS A 183 31.18 -21.94 6.39
CA LYS A 183 31.40 -22.21 4.97
C LYS A 183 31.36 -20.93 4.14
N LEU A 184 30.55 -19.95 4.55
CA LEU A 184 30.42 -18.64 3.92
C LEU A 184 31.52 -17.65 4.28
N ARG A 185 32.40 -17.98 5.25
CA ARG A 185 33.43 -17.06 5.78
C ARG A 185 34.22 -16.31 4.71
N ASN A 186 34.65 -17.01 3.65
CA ASN A 186 35.52 -16.47 2.61
C ASN A 186 34.76 -16.11 1.31
N VAL A 187 33.44 -16.25 1.31
CA VAL A 187 32.61 -15.95 0.14
C VAL A 187 32.44 -14.43 0.06
N PRO A 188 32.71 -13.79 -1.10
CA PRO A 188 32.42 -12.37 -1.30
C PRO A 188 30.90 -12.15 -1.35
N LEU A 189 30.33 -11.78 -0.21
CA LEU A 189 28.89 -11.79 0.04
C LEU A 189 28.37 -10.38 0.33
N TRP A 190 27.26 -10.01 -0.30
CA TRP A 190 26.47 -8.84 0.04
C TRP A 190 24.98 -9.21 0.15
N SER A 191 24.42 -9.09 1.36
CA SER A 191 22.99 -9.31 1.63
C SER A 191 22.22 -7.99 1.80
N PHE A 192 20.94 -8.02 1.44
CA PHE A 192 19.99 -6.91 1.56
C PHE A 192 18.70 -7.40 2.19
N HIS A 193 18.17 -6.64 3.16
CA HIS A 193 16.92 -7.03 3.83
C HIS A 193 16.15 -5.80 4.36
N GLY A 194 14.82 -5.84 4.26
CA GLY A 194 13.94 -4.80 4.77
C GLY A 194 13.46 -5.11 6.19
N THR A 195 13.44 -4.13 7.09
CA THR A 195 13.02 -4.38 8.48
C THR A 195 11.50 -4.55 8.65
N GLY A 196 10.71 -4.18 7.63
CA GLY A 196 9.27 -4.39 7.58
C GLY A 196 8.86 -5.61 6.75
N ASP A 197 9.79 -6.53 6.47
CA ASP A 197 9.50 -7.76 5.74
C ASP A 197 8.61 -8.69 6.57
N SER A 198 7.36 -8.86 6.14
CA SER A 198 6.37 -9.70 6.81
C SER A 198 6.32 -11.14 6.26
N LEU A 199 7.15 -11.48 5.27
CA LEU A 199 7.18 -12.81 4.64
C LEU A 199 8.45 -13.58 5.01
N VAL A 200 9.58 -12.89 5.10
CA VAL A 200 10.86 -13.46 5.56
C VAL A 200 11.35 -12.64 6.75
N ASN A 201 11.64 -13.32 7.86
CA ASN A 201 12.04 -12.63 9.07
C ASN A 201 13.46 -12.03 8.91
N PHE A 202 13.53 -10.70 8.90
CA PHE A 202 14.78 -9.92 8.90
C PHE A 202 15.82 -10.43 9.90
N SER A 203 15.36 -10.84 11.10
CA SER A 203 16.22 -11.25 12.21
C SER A 203 17.05 -12.49 11.88
N GLU A 204 16.55 -13.38 11.01
CA GLU A 204 17.29 -14.59 10.61
C GLU A 204 18.51 -14.26 9.74
N ASP A 205 18.34 -13.34 8.78
CA ASP A 205 19.44 -12.87 7.93
C ASP A 205 20.46 -12.05 8.73
N GLU A 206 19.98 -11.17 9.62
CA GLU A 206 20.84 -10.41 10.52
C GLU A 206 21.69 -11.33 11.41
N ALA A 207 21.07 -12.37 11.99
CA ALA A 207 21.76 -13.35 12.82
C ALA A 207 22.83 -14.12 12.03
N LEU A 208 22.55 -14.53 10.78
CA LEU A 208 23.51 -15.21 9.91
C LEU A 208 24.69 -14.29 9.56
N ILE A 209 24.41 -13.06 9.13
CA ILE A 209 25.45 -12.07 8.79
C ILE A 209 26.35 -11.79 9.99
N LYS A 210 25.75 -11.61 11.18
CA LYS A 210 26.50 -11.49 12.43
C LYS A 210 27.37 -12.71 12.67
N ARG A 211 26.83 -13.92 12.51
CA ARG A 211 27.58 -15.17 12.71
C ARG A 211 28.74 -15.32 11.73
N ILE A 212 28.58 -14.91 10.47
CA ILE A 212 29.66 -14.90 9.46
C ILE A 212 30.79 -13.95 9.90
N ARG A 213 30.45 -12.76 10.42
CA ARG A 213 31.44 -11.82 10.98
C ARG A 213 32.15 -12.43 12.20
N ASP A 214 31.41 -13.09 13.08
CA ASP A 214 31.94 -13.74 14.29
C ASP A 214 32.94 -14.88 13.96
N VAL A 215 32.79 -15.57 12.83
CA VAL A 215 33.78 -16.56 12.33
C VAL A 215 34.91 -15.95 11.48
N GLY A 216 35.00 -14.63 11.43
CA GLY A 216 36.07 -13.90 10.74
C GLY A 216 35.86 -13.73 9.24
N GLY A 217 34.61 -13.75 8.77
CA GLY A 217 34.23 -13.32 7.43
C GLY A 217 33.96 -11.82 7.35
N SER A 218 33.77 -11.28 6.15
CA SER A 218 33.54 -9.83 5.94
C SER A 218 32.38 -9.55 4.97
N PRO A 219 31.15 -10.01 5.27
CA PRO A 219 30.00 -9.76 4.41
C PRO A 219 29.54 -8.29 4.52
N LEU A 220 29.13 -7.75 3.37
CA LEU A 220 28.36 -6.50 3.33
C LEU A 220 26.89 -6.81 3.65
N PHE A 221 26.24 -5.92 4.41
CA PHE A 221 24.84 -6.06 4.75
C PHE A 221 24.15 -4.70 4.72
N THR A 222 23.16 -4.56 3.85
CA THR A 222 22.37 -3.33 3.72
C THR A 222 20.98 -3.57 4.29
N VAL A 223 20.71 -2.92 5.43
CA VAL A 223 19.38 -2.90 6.05
C VAL A 223 18.57 -1.76 5.44
N MET A 224 17.33 -2.04 5.04
CA MET A 224 16.40 -1.05 4.48
C MET A 224 15.26 -0.78 5.48
N PRO A 225 15.33 0.30 6.29
CA PRO A 225 14.33 0.61 7.30
C PRO A 225 12.93 0.76 6.71
N ASP A 226 11.94 0.16 7.39
CA ASP A 226 10.50 0.23 7.10
C ASP A 226 10.10 -0.27 5.70
N ARG A 227 11.00 -0.99 5.02
CA ARG A 227 10.71 -1.62 3.72
C ARG A 227 10.25 -3.06 3.92
N GLY A 228 9.20 -3.44 3.20
CA GLY A 228 8.68 -4.82 3.16
C GLY A 228 9.41 -5.72 2.15
N HIS A 229 8.87 -6.92 1.89
CA HIS A 229 9.55 -8.01 1.15
C HIS A 229 10.11 -7.66 -0.24
N TYR A 230 9.47 -6.76 -0.98
CA TYR A 230 9.77 -6.50 -2.40
C TYR A 230 10.90 -5.47 -2.63
N ILE A 231 11.97 -5.52 -1.84
CA ILE A 231 13.12 -4.58 -1.93
C ILE A 231 13.98 -4.73 -3.19
N TRP A 232 13.84 -5.85 -3.93
CA TRP A 232 14.65 -6.16 -5.11
C TRP A 232 14.59 -5.08 -6.20
N ARG A 233 13.52 -4.28 -6.24
CA ARG A 233 13.35 -3.19 -7.23
C ARG A 233 14.44 -2.15 -7.11
N THR A 234 14.76 -1.72 -5.89
CA THR A 234 15.80 -0.72 -5.62
C THR A 234 17.18 -1.31 -5.86
N ILE A 235 17.38 -2.57 -5.48
CA ILE A 235 18.69 -3.23 -5.48
C ILE A 235 19.15 -3.51 -6.91
N PHE A 236 18.34 -4.24 -7.70
CA PHE A 236 18.70 -4.57 -9.08
C PHE A 236 18.66 -3.36 -10.01
N ALA A 237 18.10 -2.23 -9.59
CA ALA A 237 18.17 -0.99 -10.34
C ALA A 237 19.43 -0.16 -10.07
N SER A 238 20.26 -0.54 -9.10
CA SER A 238 21.41 0.26 -8.66
C SER A 238 22.71 -0.19 -9.35
N PRO A 239 23.35 0.66 -10.18
CA PRO A 239 24.62 0.32 -10.83
C PRO A 239 25.73 -0.09 -9.86
N ILE A 240 25.76 0.48 -8.66
CA ILE A 240 26.75 0.12 -7.64
C ILE A 240 26.71 -1.36 -7.26
N VAL A 241 25.54 -2.00 -7.36
CA VAL A 241 25.37 -3.44 -7.04
C VAL A 241 26.07 -4.29 -8.10
N PHE A 242 25.95 -3.94 -9.39
CA PHE A 242 26.65 -4.64 -10.47
C PHE A 242 28.14 -4.31 -10.51
N GLU A 243 28.54 -3.09 -10.15
CA GLU A 243 29.95 -2.74 -9.97
C GLU A 243 30.60 -3.58 -8.87
N TRP A 244 29.91 -3.75 -7.74
CA TRP A 244 30.36 -4.64 -6.67
C TRP A 244 30.44 -6.09 -7.13
N MET A 245 29.40 -6.64 -7.77
CA MET A 245 29.43 -8.03 -8.26
C MET A 245 30.55 -8.29 -9.28
N SER A 246 30.94 -7.26 -10.04
CA SER A 246 32.06 -7.35 -11.00
C SER A 246 33.42 -7.46 -10.31
N ASN A 247 33.60 -6.82 -9.14
CA ASN A 247 34.86 -6.86 -8.40
C ASN A 247 34.64 -6.54 -6.91
N PRO A 248 34.22 -7.53 -6.10
CA PRO A 248 33.98 -7.33 -4.67
C PRO A 248 35.24 -6.90 -3.90
N ALA A 249 36.43 -7.30 -4.38
CA ALA A 249 37.70 -6.97 -3.73
C ALA A 249 37.97 -5.45 -3.66
N LYS A 250 37.43 -4.66 -4.61
CA LYS A 250 37.47 -3.18 -4.53
C LYS A 250 36.74 -2.61 -3.31
N PHE A 251 35.86 -3.39 -2.70
CA PHE A 251 35.03 -2.99 -1.57
C PHE A 251 35.43 -3.70 -0.27
N ALA A 252 36.45 -4.58 -0.29
CA ALA A 252 36.83 -5.41 0.85
C ALA A 252 37.25 -4.63 2.10
N ASP A 253 37.81 -3.43 1.94
CA ASP A 253 38.21 -2.56 3.06
C ASP A 253 37.05 -1.76 3.67
N ARG A 254 35.84 -1.84 3.09
CA ARG A 254 34.69 -1.10 3.61
C ARG A 254 34.03 -1.84 4.77
N LYS A 255 33.84 -1.11 5.88
CA LYS A 255 32.99 -1.57 6.99
C LYS A 255 31.49 -1.39 6.70
N ASP A 256 31.16 -0.34 5.96
CA ASP A 256 29.78 0.01 5.61
C ASP A 256 29.50 -0.27 4.13
N PRO A 257 28.31 -0.81 3.78
CA PRO A 257 27.93 -1.01 2.39
C PRO A 257 27.87 0.33 1.64
N PRO A 258 28.19 0.37 0.34
CA PRO A 258 28.07 1.59 -0.43
C PRO A 258 26.58 1.99 -0.59
N GLU A 259 26.33 3.29 -0.72
CA GLU A 259 24.99 3.84 -0.88
C GLU A 259 24.39 3.43 -2.23
N LEU A 260 23.11 3.00 -2.22
CA LEU A 260 22.39 2.62 -3.43
C LEU A 260 22.04 3.84 -4.29
N ASN A 261 22.19 3.70 -5.60
CA ASN A 261 21.95 4.76 -6.59
C ASN A 261 21.04 4.25 -7.72
N PRO A 262 19.76 3.92 -7.44
CA PRO A 262 18.87 3.35 -8.43
C PRO A 262 18.67 4.28 -9.64
N LEU A 263 18.52 3.71 -10.84
CA LEU A 263 18.20 4.46 -12.07
C LEU A 263 16.96 5.38 -11.87
N PRO A 264 16.89 6.55 -12.54
CA PRO A 264 15.70 7.39 -12.49
C PRO A 264 14.47 6.67 -13.08
N ASN A 265 13.28 6.86 -12.47
CA ASN A 265 12.00 6.19 -12.81
C ASN A 265 11.91 4.67 -12.50
N VAL A 266 12.59 4.22 -11.44
CA VAL A 266 12.54 2.82 -10.97
C VAL A 266 11.31 2.52 -10.10
N GLU A 267 10.52 3.52 -9.74
CA GLU A 267 9.16 3.27 -9.24
C GLU A 267 8.36 2.59 -10.35
N MET A 268 8.37 1.26 -10.34
CA MET A 268 7.46 0.46 -11.11
C MET A 268 6.06 0.85 -10.66
N SER A 269 5.20 1.23 -11.60
CA SER A 269 3.78 1.34 -11.26
C SER A 269 3.33 -0.03 -10.70
N ARG A 270 2.30 -0.06 -9.83
CA ARG A 270 1.76 -1.33 -9.33
C ARG A 270 1.41 -2.27 -10.49
N ASP A 271 0.96 -1.73 -11.61
CA ASP A 271 0.60 -2.50 -12.81
C ASP A 271 1.83 -3.04 -13.56
N GLU A 272 2.98 -2.37 -13.48
CA GLU A 272 4.24 -2.91 -14.01
C GLU A 272 4.84 -3.99 -13.09
N ALA A 273 4.64 -3.86 -11.77
CA ALA A 273 5.24 -4.76 -10.80
C ALA A 273 4.46 -6.06 -10.58
N TYR A 274 3.14 -6.03 -10.75
CA TYR A 274 2.24 -7.17 -10.53
C TYR A 274 1.49 -7.58 -11.81
N GLY A 275 1.90 -7.04 -12.96
CA GLY A 275 1.17 -7.20 -14.22
C GLY A 275 -0.09 -6.34 -14.32
N PRO A 276 -0.71 -6.26 -15.51
CA PRO A 276 -1.87 -5.42 -15.75
C PRO A 276 -2.99 -5.74 -14.76
N PHE A 277 -3.71 -4.71 -14.30
CA PHE A 277 -4.89 -4.93 -13.45
C PHE A 277 -6.01 -5.53 -14.30
N VAL A 278 -6.20 -6.83 -14.19
CA VAL A 278 -7.31 -7.56 -14.82
C VAL A 278 -8.41 -7.74 -13.77
N PRO A 279 -9.63 -7.19 -13.96
CA PRO A 279 -10.74 -7.40 -13.02
C PRO A 279 -11.03 -8.89 -12.81
N GLY A 280 -11.00 -9.33 -11.54
CA GLY A 280 -11.35 -10.70 -11.14
C GLY A 280 -12.71 -10.77 -10.45
N ILE A 281 -12.96 -9.86 -9.51
CA ILE A 281 -14.20 -9.80 -8.72
C ILE A 281 -14.66 -8.34 -8.64
N GLU A 282 -15.95 -8.10 -8.81
CA GLU A 282 -16.61 -6.83 -8.49
C GLU A 282 -17.42 -6.99 -7.21
N MET A 283 -17.12 -6.13 -6.24
CA MET A 283 -17.79 -6.11 -4.94
C MET A 283 -18.52 -4.78 -4.82
N HIS A 284 -19.84 -4.82 -4.63
CA HIS A 284 -20.70 -3.65 -4.46
C HIS A 284 -21.03 -3.49 -2.97
N ASN A 285 -21.18 -2.24 -2.53
CA ASN A 285 -21.56 -1.90 -1.17
C ASN A 285 -20.70 -2.59 -0.10
N ALA A 286 -19.38 -2.60 -0.30
CA ALA A 286 -18.43 -3.41 0.47
C ALA A 286 -17.77 -2.64 1.62
N ILE A 287 -17.51 -1.36 1.43
CA ILE A 287 -16.88 -0.46 2.42
C ILE A 287 -17.73 0.79 2.53
N ALA A 288 -17.82 1.38 3.71
CA ALA A 288 -18.42 2.69 3.89
C ALA A 288 -17.54 3.58 4.76
N VAL A 289 -17.41 4.84 4.37
CA VAL A 289 -16.62 5.85 5.09
C VAL A 289 -17.57 6.97 5.52
N ARG A 290 -17.63 7.26 6.81
CA ARG A 290 -18.40 8.37 7.39
C ARG A 290 -17.45 9.45 7.89
N ILE A 291 -17.72 10.69 7.47
CA ILE A 291 -17.04 11.91 7.89
C ILE A 291 -17.98 12.67 8.82
N GLY A 292 -17.58 12.79 10.07
CA GLY A 292 -18.31 13.48 11.12
C GLY A 292 -18.10 15.01 11.12
N PRO A 293 -18.82 15.73 12.00
CA PRO A 293 -18.82 17.19 12.04
C PRO A 293 -17.46 17.82 12.39
N ASP A 294 -16.65 17.18 13.24
CA ASP A 294 -15.34 17.71 13.65
C ASP A 294 -14.33 17.67 12.49
N MET A 295 -14.34 16.60 11.70
CA MET A 295 -13.53 16.46 10.49
C MET A 295 -14.01 17.42 9.41
N PHE A 296 -15.31 17.69 9.31
CA PHE A 296 -15.81 18.77 8.46
C PHE A 296 -15.23 20.12 8.85
N ARG A 297 -15.09 20.43 10.14
CA ARG A 297 -14.46 21.68 10.61
C ARG A 297 -13.00 21.78 10.18
N ASP A 298 -12.25 20.69 10.34
CA ASP A 298 -10.87 20.59 9.89
C ASP A 298 -10.75 20.80 8.37
N LEU A 299 -11.53 20.05 7.59
CA LEU A 299 -11.53 20.19 6.12
C LEU A 299 -11.97 21.59 5.67
N SER A 300 -12.90 22.22 6.39
CA SER A 300 -13.39 23.57 6.12
C SER A 300 -12.29 24.63 6.31
N TYR A 301 -11.46 24.50 7.35
CA TYR A 301 -10.32 25.40 7.55
C TYR A 301 -9.30 25.28 6.40
N GLN A 302 -9.00 24.06 5.96
CA GLN A 302 -8.09 23.86 4.83
C GLN A 302 -8.68 24.41 3.52
N ALA A 303 -9.96 24.16 3.26
CA ALA A 303 -10.65 24.73 2.11
C ALA A 303 -10.59 26.27 2.14
N SER A 304 -10.75 26.88 3.32
CA SER A 304 -10.62 28.33 3.50
C SER A 304 -9.24 28.83 3.06
N GLN A 305 -8.17 28.16 3.47
CA GLN A 305 -6.80 28.55 3.11
C GLN A 305 -6.51 28.40 1.61
N GLU A 306 -7.01 27.34 0.99
CA GLU A 306 -6.87 27.11 -0.46
C GLU A 306 -7.65 28.17 -1.26
N MET A 307 -8.88 28.49 -0.84
CA MET A 307 -9.71 29.51 -1.49
C MET A 307 -9.23 30.94 -1.22
N ALA A 308 -8.54 31.20 -0.10
CA ALA A 308 -7.90 32.48 0.15
C ALA A 308 -6.76 32.76 -0.84
N GLN A 309 -6.06 31.71 -1.31
CA GLN A 309 -5.02 31.84 -2.34
C GLN A 309 -5.58 31.96 -3.76
N LYS A 310 -6.79 31.41 -3.99
CA LYS A 310 -7.43 31.38 -5.30
C LYS A 310 -8.90 31.79 -5.18
N PRO A 311 -9.24 33.08 -5.39
CA PRO A 311 -10.62 33.54 -5.28
C PRO A 311 -11.52 32.82 -6.28
N MET A 312 -12.81 32.70 -5.96
CA MET A 312 -13.77 32.15 -6.91
C MET A 312 -13.96 33.15 -8.06
N THR A 313 -13.65 32.73 -9.28
CA THR A 313 -13.74 33.59 -10.47
C THR A 313 -14.49 32.89 -11.58
N GLY A 314 -15.27 33.63 -12.35
CA GLY A 314 -15.97 33.09 -13.51
C GLY A 314 -16.61 34.16 -14.38
N THR A 315 -17.26 33.73 -15.44
CA THR A 315 -18.01 34.60 -16.37
C THR A 315 -19.51 34.36 -16.21
N MET A 316 -20.30 35.40 -16.43
CA MET A 316 -21.76 35.32 -16.37
C MET A 316 -22.39 35.79 -17.68
N ALA A 317 -23.58 35.27 -17.96
CA ALA A 317 -24.41 35.76 -19.04
C ALA A 317 -24.74 37.25 -18.84
N GLY A 318 -24.70 38.01 -19.94
CA GLY A 318 -25.16 39.39 -19.97
C GLY A 318 -26.67 39.48 -19.78
N SER A 319 -27.16 40.68 -19.43
CA SER A 319 -28.59 40.92 -19.25
C SER A 319 -29.07 42.02 -20.19
N THR A 320 -30.36 42.01 -20.49
CA THR A 320 -31.01 43.06 -21.25
C THR A 320 -32.24 43.51 -20.50
N THR A 321 -32.29 44.78 -20.15
CA THR A 321 -33.44 45.40 -19.47
C THR A 321 -33.97 46.58 -20.25
N ARG A 322 -35.28 46.78 -20.19
CA ARG A 322 -35.92 48.00 -20.69
C ARG A 322 -36.12 48.93 -19.51
N SER A 323 -35.69 50.17 -19.65
CA SER A 323 -35.78 51.21 -18.62
C SER A 323 -36.45 52.44 -19.21
N GLN A 324 -36.98 53.27 -18.32
CA GLN A 324 -37.71 54.48 -18.68
C GLN A 324 -37.27 55.64 -17.79
N ALA A 325 -36.98 56.78 -18.39
CA ALA A 325 -36.71 58.04 -17.71
C ALA A 325 -37.67 59.10 -18.26
N GLY A 326 -38.74 59.39 -17.50
CA GLY A 326 -39.85 60.22 -18.00
C GLY A 326 -40.53 59.59 -19.22
N PRO A 327 -40.71 60.30 -20.35
CA PRO A 327 -41.33 59.73 -21.56
C PRO A 327 -40.35 58.89 -22.41
N ILE A 328 -39.06 58.85 -22.06
CA ILE A 328 -38.03 58.22 -22.89
C ILE A 328 -37.83 56.78 -22.44
N SER A 329 -38.12 55.84 -23.34
CA SER A 329 -37.79 54.41 -23.15
C SER A 329 -36.48 54.05 -23.84
N PHE A 330 -35.68 53.22 -23.17
CA PHE A 330 -34.40 52.75 -23.69
C PHE A 330 -34.10 51.34 -23.19
N LYS A 331 -33.25 50.64 -23.93
CA LYS A 331 -32.78 49.29 -23.66
C LYS A 331 -31.36 49.38 -23.12
N VAL A 332 -31.11 48.78 -21.97
CA VAL A 332 -29.79 48.64 -21.36
C VAL A 332 -29.36 47.18 -21.52
N THR A 333 -28.24 46.96 -22.19
CA THR A 333 -27.67 45.62 -22.42
C THR A 333 -26.32 45.55 -21.72
N THR A 334 -26.18 44.68 -20.73
CA THR A 334 -24.91 44.37 -20.09
C THR A 334 -24.29 43.15 -20.75
N SER A 335 -22.97 43.15 -20.94
CA SER A 335 -22.23 42.04 -21.56
C SER A 335 -20.83 41.94 -20.97
N ARG A 336 -20.15 40.81 -21.23
CA ARG A 336 -18.82 40.48 -20.68
C ARG A 336 -18.81 40.60 -19.15
N MET A 337 -19.80 39.99 -18.52
CA MET A 337 -19.92 40.00 -17.07
C MET A 337 -18.98 38.93 -16.48
N SER A 338 -18.30 39.28 -15.40
CA SER A 338 -17.41 38.38 -14.66
C SER A 338 -17.51 38.65 -13.17
N TYR A 339 -17.09 37.69 -12.36
CA TYR A 339 -17.02 37.83 -10.92
C TYR A 339 -15.66 37.41 -10.38
N GLU A 340 -15.29 38.00 -9.25
CA GLU A 340 -14.13 37.64 -8.43
C GLU A 340 -14.59 37.73 -6.98
N VAL A 341 -14.66 36.59 -6.29
CA VAL A 341 -15.16 36.49 -4.92
C VAL A 341 -14.05 35.96 -4.02
N PRO A 342 -13.30 36.85 -3.35
CA PRO A 342 -12.33 36.46 -2.35
C PRO A 342 -13.04 35.83 -1.15
N VAL A 343 -12.63 34.62 -0.82
CA VAL A 343 -13.14 33.87 0.33
C VAL A 343 -12.21 34.08 1.51
N GLN A 344 -12.78 34.43 2.66
CA GLN A 344 -12.06 34.55 3.92
C GLN A 344 -12.17 33.29 4.76
N SER A 345 -13.36 32.69 4.82
CA SER A 345 -13.60 31.43 5.50
C SER A 345 -14.70 30.65 4.80
N VAL A 346 -14.65 29.34 4.98
CA VAL A 346 -15.65 28.36 4.59
C VAL A 346 -15.91 27.51 5.84
N ASP A 347 -17.17 27.26 6.13
CA ASP A 347 -17.63 26.29 7.12
C ASP A 347 -18.65 25.37 6.47
N VAL A 348 -18.45 24.05 6.56
CA VAL A 348 -19.37 23.05 6.01
C VAL A 348 -20.07 22.34 7.16
N VAL A 349 -21.41 22.36 7.15
CA VAL A 349 -22.23 21.73 8.19
C VAL A 349 -23.23 20.77 7.53
N PRO A 350 -23.28 19.49 7.92
CA PRO A 350 -24.30 18.57 7.44
C PRO A 350 -25.69 18.94 7.99
N THR A 351 -26.75 18.57 7.26
CA THR A 351 -28.13 18.89 7.63
C THR A 351 -29.02 17.66 7.56
N ALA A 352 -30.00 17.58 8.45
CA ALA A 352 -31.03 16.53 8.49
C ALA A 352 -31.81 16.36 7.17
N ALA A 353 -31.81 17.38 6.32
CA ALA A 353 -32.49 17.40 5.03
C ALA A 353 -31.74 16.67 3.90
N GLY A 354 -30.63 15.98 4.20
CA GLY A 354 -29.80 15.31 3.21
C GLY A 354 -28.93 16.26 2.38
N SER A 355 -28.61 17.42 2.94
CA SER A 355 -27.80 18.47 2.30
C SER A 355 -26.66 18.94 3.18
N LEU A 356 -25.65 19.56 2.58
CA LEU A 356 -24.60 20.32 3.26
C LEU A 356 -24.95 21.80 3.22
N CYS A 357 -24.85 22.48 4.35
CA CYS A 357 -24.84 23.93 4.43
C CYS A 357 -23.39 24.40 4.35
N ILE A 358 -23.01 25.01 3.24
CA ILE A 358 -21.69 25.62 3.01
C ILE A 358 -21.82 27.11 3.30
N ARG A 359 -21.30 27.53 4.44
CA ARG A 359 -21.24 28.93 4.85
C ARG A 359 -19.94 29.54 4.39
N VAL A 360 -20.02 30.52 3.49
CA VAL A 360 -18.85 31.20 2.94
C VAL A 360 -18.84 32.65 3.42
N THR A 361 -17.73 33.05 4.05
CA THR A 361 -17.48 34.44 4.40
C THR A 361 -16.65 35.08 3.30
N VAL A 362 -17.16 36.15 2.70
CA VAL A 362 -16.52 36.84 1.56
C VAL A 362 -16.28 38.31 1.88
N ALA A 363 -15.18 38.86 1.38
CA ALA A 363 -14.88 40.29 1.51
C ALA A 363 -14.36 40.84 0.19
N ASN A 364 -14.75 42.08 -0.13
CA ASN A 364 -14.40 42.74 -1.40
C ASN A 364 -14.76 41.91 -2.64
N ALA A 365 -15.90 41.22 -2.63
CA ALA A 365 -16.38 40.48 -3.77
C ALA A 365 -16.76 41.42 -4.91
N LYS A 366 -16.27 41.17 -6.11
CA LYS A 366 -16.42 42.03 -7.29
C LYS A 366 -17.31 41.37 -8.32
N LEU A 367 -18.30 42.11 -8.80
CA LEU A 367 -19.06 41.82 -10.01
C LEU A 367 -18.69 42.86 -11.05
N THR A 368 -17.98 42.44 -12.10
CA THR A 368 -17.52 43.32 -13.18
C THR A 368 -18.45 43.18 -14.37
N VAL A 369 -19.03 44.31 -14.80
CA VAL A 369 -19.72 44.44 -16.08
C VAL A 369 -18.74 45.06 -17.07
N GLY A 370 -18.22 44.25 -18.00
CA GLY A 370 -17.22 44.71 -18.96
C GLY A 370 -17.76 45.75 -19.94
N ARG A 371 -19.04 45.67 -20.32
CA ARG A 371 -19.66 46.62 -21.25
C ARG A 371 -21.16 46.75 -21.02
N THR A 372 -21.63 48.00 -21.04
CA THR A 372 -23.05 48.38 -20.97
C THR A 372 -23.41 49.23 -22.18
N ASP A 373 -24.32 48.73 -23.01
CA ASP A 373 -24.87 49.44 -24.16
C ASP A 373 -26.29 49.94 -23.84
N VAL A 374 -26.50 51.24 -23.99
CA VAL A 374 -27.79 51.92 -23.86
C VAL A 374 -28.27 52.29 -25.26
N LYS A 375 -29.45 51.82 -25.66
CA LYS A 375 -30.08 52.10 -26.96
C LYS A 375 -31.54 52.51 -26.79
N GLY A 376 -31.89 53.71 -27.24
CA GLY A 376 -33.26 54.23 -27.30
C GLY A 376 -33.45 55.13 -28.53
N LEU A 377 -34.66 55.64 -28.71
CA LEU A 377 -35.05 56.37 -29.94
C LEU A 377 -34.22 57.64 -30.17
N ILE A 378 -33.84 58.33 -29.09
CA ILE A 378 -33.11 59.61 -29.10
C ILE A 378 -31.87 59.58 -28.19
N CYS A 379 -31.53 58.41 -27.65
CA CYS A 379 -30.43 58.22 -26.71
C CYS A 379 -29.63 56.97 -27.04
N SER A 380 -28.32 57.12 -27.23
CA SER A 380 -27.39 56.00 -27.32
C SER A 380 -26.14 56.29 -26.50
N ALA A 381 -25.64 55.27 -25.81
CA ALA A 381 -24.35 55.31 -25.14
C ALA A 381 -23.76 53.91 -24.98
N THR A 382 -22.44 53.82 -24.96
CA THR A 382 -21.68 52.64 -24.56
C THR A 382 -20.75 53.05 -23.43
N ALA A 383 -20.74 52.30 -22.34
CA ALA A 383 -19.89 52.56 -21.20
C ALA A 383 -19.41 51.26 -20.55
N GLY A 384 -18.23 51.26 -19.94
CA GLY A 384 -17.64 50.14 -19.23
C GLY A 384 -16.13 50.34 -19.02
N PRO A 385 -15.48 49.48 -18.23
CA PRO A 385 -16.08 48.53 -17.30
C PRO A 385 -16.69 49.26 -16.09
N MET A 386 -17.70 48.66 -15.46
CA MET A 386 -18.14 49.03 -14.11
C MET A 386 -17.97 47.83 -13.18
N CYS A 387 -17.48 48.07 -11.98
CA CYS A 387 -17.31 47.07 -10.93
C CYS A 387 -18.24 47.40 -9.76
N ILE A 388 -19.02 46.41 -9.34
CA ILE A 388 -19.82 46.42 -8.12
C ILE A 388 -19.02 45.67 -7.06
N VAL A 389 -18.68 46.32 -5.96
CA VAL A 389 -17.87 45.74 -4.87
C VAL A 389 -18.74 45.53 -3.64
N LEU A 390 -18.81 44.30 -3.15
CA LEU A 390 -19.58 43.87 -2.00
C LEU A 390 -18.65 43.56 -0.82
N GLY A 391 -19.07 43.87 0.40
CA GLY A 391 -18.32 43.50 1.62
C GLY A 391 -17.03 44.31 1.81
N HIS A 392 -17.07 45.61 1.51
CA HIS A 392 -15.89 46.49 1.56
C HIS A 392 -15.59 47.07 2.95
N ARG A 393 -16.59 47.14 3.84
CA ARG A 393 -16.44 47.58 5.24
C ARG A 393 -16.31 46.41 6.19
N SER A 394 -17.10 45.37 5.96
CA SER A 394 -17.09 44.13 6.73
C SER A 394 -17.38 42.94 5.84
N PRO A 395 -16.96 41.72 6.23
CA PRO A 395 -17.26 40.52 5.47
C PRO A 395 -18.76 40.23 5.40
N ILE A 396 -19.19 39.57 4.32
CA ILE A 396 -20.57 39.11 4.09
C ILE A 396 -20.60 37.60 4.20
N VAL A 397 -21.62 37.07 4.89
CA VAL A 397 -21.86 35.62 5.00
C VAL A 397 -22.85 35.19 3.91
N VAL A 398 -22.50 34.12 3.21
CA VAL A 398 -23.31 33.49 2.16
C VAL A 398 -23.55 32.04 2.57
N ASP A 399 -24.79 31.70 2.89
CA ASP A 399 -25.18 30.33 3.23
C ASP A 399 -25.67 29.61 1.96
N ILE A 400 -25.02 28.52 1.59
CA ILE A 400 -25.31 27.74 0.38
C ILE A 400 -25.78 26.36 0.81
N GLU A 401 -27.01 26.00 0.49
CA GLU A 401 -27.53 24.65 0.70
C GLU A 401 -27.24 23.81 -0.54
N ALA A 402 -26.43 22.76 -0.41
CA ALA A 402 -26.00 21.92 -1.52
C ALA A 402 -26.20 20.44 -1.23
N VAL A 403 -26.70 19.69 -2.21
CA VAL A 403 -26.89 18.24 -2.11
C VAL A 403 -25.71 17.56 -2.81
N PRO A 404 -24.89 16.77 -2.09
CA PRO A 404 -23.81 16.04 -2.73
C PRO A 404 -24.35 14.87 -3.56
N TYR A 405 -23.66 14.58 -4.65
CA TYR A 405 -23.96 13.44 -5.52
C TYR A 405 -22.69 12.95 -6.21
N LEU A 406 -22.73 11.73 -6.73
CA LEU A 406 -21.62 11.15 -7.48
C LEU A 406 -21.88 11.28 -8.99
N GLN A 407 -20.87 11.74 -9.73
CA GLN A 407 -20.86 11.72 -11.20
C GLN A 407 -19.63 10.93 -11.67
N GLY A 408 -19.81 9.64 -11.93
CA GLY A 408 -18.69 8.72 -12.08
C GLY A 408 -17.93 8.60 -10.75
N GLU A 409 -16.61 8.72 -10.79
CA GLU A 409 -15.74 8.70 -9.59
C GLU A 409 -15.59 10.08 -8.93
N LYS A 410 -16.26 11.10 -9.46
CA LYS A 410 -16.15 12.47 -8.95
C LYS A 410 -17.25 12.77 -7.95
N PHE A 411 -16.84 13.34 -6.82
CA PHE A 411 -17.74 13.94 -5.85
C PHE A 411 -18.17 15.31 -6.37
N CYS A 412 -19.48 15.49 -6.51
CA CYS A 412 -20.10 16.73 -7.00
C CYS A 412 -21.10 17.26 -5.97
N ALA A 413 -21.40 18.55 -6.07
CA ALA A 413 -22.46 19.18 -5.28
C ALA A 413 -23.46 19.84 -6.23
N ARG A 414 -24.75 19.82 -5.86
CA ARG A 414 -25.79 20.56 -6.55
C ARG A 414 -26.41 21.56 -5.59
N THR A 415 -26.34 22.83 -5.96
CA THR A 415 -26.92 23.93 -5.19
C THR A 415 -28.44 23.83 -5.22
N LYS A 416 -29.04 23.82 -4.04
CA LYS A 416 -30.49 23.86 -3.81
C LYS A 416 -30.96 25.28 -3.50
N ASP A 417 -30.21 26.01 -2.68
CA ASP A 417 -30.54 27.37 -2.29
C ASP A 417 -29.27 28.18 -1.96
N VAL A 418 -29.34 29.51 -2.14
CA VAL A 418 -28.27 30.45 -1.77
C VAL A 418 -28.88 31.63 -1.02
N ARG A 419 -28.60 31.73 0.27
CA ARG A 419 -29.12 32.74 1.17
C ARG A 419 -28.03 33.74 1.52
N PHE A 420 -28.23 34.98 1.08
CA PHE A 420 -27.44 36.11 1.50
C PHE A 420 -28.21 37.41 1.25
N SER A 421 -27.76 38.50 1.88
CA SER A 421 -28.24 39.85 1.63
C SER A 421 -27.09 40.86 1.65
N ILE A 422 -27.19 41.93 0.87
CA ILE A 422 -26.18 42.99 0.85
C ILE A 422 -26.55 44.04 1.91
N PRO A 423 -25.71 44.31 2.94
CA PRO A 423 -25.98 45.39 3.88
C PRO A 423 -25.97 46.75 3.17
N HIS A 424 -26.86 47.67 3.58
CA HIS A 424 -27.15 48.89 2.83
C HIS A 424 -25.93 49.82 2.65
N ASP A 425 -24.97 49.76 3.58
CA ASP A 425 -23.77 50.59 3.63
C ASP A 425 -22.47 49.82 3.35
N ASN A 426 -22.56 48.54 2.97
CA ASN A 426 -21.41 47.64 2.83
C ASN A 426 -21.12 47.24 1.36
N TRP A 427 -21.45 48.12 0.40
CA TRP A 427 -21.16 47.91 -1.02
C TRP A 427 -21.09 49.23 -1.78
N PHE A 428 -20.40 49.24 -2.92
CA PHE A 428 -20.34 50.41 -3.80
C PHE A 428 -20.20 50.03 -5.28
N VAL A 429 -20.46 50.99 -6.15
CA VAL A 429 -20.35 50.84 -7.60
C VAL A 429 -19.34 51.85 -8.14
N THR A 430 -18.36 51.37 -8.90
CA THR A 430 -17.36 52.21 -9.57
C THR A 430 -17.97 52.89 -10.80
N ARG A 431 -17.45 54.07 -11.14
CA ARG A 431 -17.91 54.81 -12.31
C ARG A 431 -17.38 54.16 -13.60
N PRO A 432 -18.24 53.85 -14.58
CA PRO A 432 -17.76 53.37 -15.87
C PRO A 432 -17.14 54.50 -16.69
N TYR A 433 -16.15 54.15 -17.52
CA TYR A 433 -15.69 54.98 -18.61
C TYR A 433 -16.74 54.97 -19.74
N VAL A 434 -16.96 56.10 -20.40
CA VAL A 434 -17.98 56.23 -21.46
C VAL A 434 -17.26 56.24 -22.80
N ASP A 435 -17.34 55.12 -23.53
CA ASP A 435 -16.70 54.93 -24.83
C ASP A 435 -17.38 55.77 -25.93
N SER A 436 -18.71 55.80 -25.93
CA SER A 436 -19.49 56.57 -26.90
C SER A 436 -20.80 57.04 -26.28
N HIS A 437 -21.26 58.23 -26.66
CA HIS A 437 -22.53 58.78 -26.21
C HIS A 437 -23.04 59.85 -27.19
N ASN A 438 -24.33 60.17 -27.12
CA ASN A 438 -24.87 61.36 -27.79
C ASN A 438 -24.52 62.62 -26.98
N PRO A 439 -23.62 63.50 -27.45
CA PRO A 439 -23.13 64.63 -26.64
C PRO A 439 -24.17 65.73 -26.41
N VAL A 440 -25.20 65.83 -27.27
CA VAL A 440 -26.23 66.86 -27.19
C VAL A 440 -27.29 66.52 -26.14
N PHE A 441 -27.70 65.25 -26.06
CA PHE A 441 -28.78 64.81 -25.17
C PHE A 441 -28.30 64.04 -23.92
N LEU A 442 -27.08 63.51 -23.95
CA LEU A 442 -26.51 62.65 -22.90
C LEU A 442 -25.02 62.93 -22.69
N PRO A 443 -24.64 63.96 -21.90
CA PRO A 443 -23.24 64.20 -21.55
C PRO A 443 -22.62 62.97 -20.85
N SER A 444 -21.36 62.66 -21.13
CA SER A 444 -20.64 61.50 -20.55
C SER A 444 -20.77 61.42 -19.01
N LYS A 445 -20.60 62.54 -18.30
CA LYS A 445 -20.77 62.59 -16.83
C LYS A 445 -22.17 62.15 -16.37
N LYS A 446 -23.21 62.54 -17.12
CA LYS A 446 -24.61 62.17 -16.84
C LYS A 446 -24.85 60.70 -17.10
N VAL A 447 -24.31 60.15 -18.19
CA VAL A 447 -24.36 58.70 -18.50
C VAL A 447 -23.71 57.89 -17.38
N SER A 448 -22.49 58.23 -17.00
CA SER A 448 -21.74 57.53 -15.93
C SER A 448 -22.48 57.60 -14.59
N GLN A 449 -22.99 58.78 -14.21
CA GLN A 449 -23.76 58.97 -12.97
C GLN A 449 -25.07 58.17 -12.97
N SER A 450 -25.86 58.23 -14.04
CA SER A 450 -27.14 57.51 -14.13
C SER A 450 -26.96 56.00 -14.16
N LEU A 451 -25.87 55.47 -14.72
CA LEU A 451 -25.55 54.04 -14.65
C LEU A 451 -25.25 53.61 -13.20
N VAL A 452 -24.53 54.42 -12.44
CA VAL A 452 -24.25 54.16 -11.02
C VAL A 452 -25.53 54.23 -10.18
N GLU A 453 -26.34 55.29 -10.34
CA GLU A 453 -27.64 55.43 -9.65
C GLU A 453 -28.58 54.26 -9.99
N GLY A 454 -28.65 53.88 -11.26
CA GLY A 454 -29.44 52.74 -11.71
C GLY A 454 -28.97 51.40 -11.14
N ALA A 455 -27.66 51.23 -10.92
CA ALA A 455 -27.13 50.06 -10.23
C ALA A 455 -27.57 50.03 -8.76
N TYR A 456 -27.53 51.16 -8.05
CA TYR A 456 -28.05 51.27 -6.68
C TYR A 456 -29.55 50.95 -6.57
N SER A 457 -30.36 51.41 -7.54
CA SER A 457 -31.79 51.05 -7.62
C SER A 457 -32.04 49.59 -8.01
N SER A 458 -31.02 48.87 -8.50
CA SER A 458 -31.13 47.48 -8.95
C SER A 458 -30.58 46.47 -7.93
N LYS A 459 -30.55 46.81 -6.64
CA LYS A 459 -29.99 45.95 -5.57
C LYS A 459 -30.47 44.50 -5.64
N GLY A 460 -31.79 44.27 -5.73
CA GLY A 460 -32.34 42.91 -5.80
C GLY A 460 -31.89 42.10 -7.02
N ARG A 461 -31.63 42.77 -8.16
CA ARG A 461 -31.03 42.12 -9.33
C ARG A 461 -29.58 41.73 -9.09
N ILE A 462 -28.79 42.64 -8.49
CA ILE A 462 -27.39 42.39 -8.14
C ILE A 462 -27.30 41.21 -7.16
N GLU A 463 -28.20 41.16 -6.18
CA GLU A 463 -28.29 40.01 -5.28
C GLU A 463 -28.55 38.71 -6.05
N ASN A 464 -29.52 38.69 -6.96
CA ASN A 464 -29.81 37.50 -7.79
C ASN A 464 -28.65 37.11 -8.71
N ASP A 465 -27.95 38.08 -9.30
CA ASP A 465 -26.79 37.82 -10.15
C ASP A 465 -25.65 37.20 -9.33
N PHE A 466 -25.43 37.66 -8.10
CA PHE A 466 -24.46 37.06 -7.19
C PHE A 466 -24.89 35.68 -6.71
N ARG A 467 -26.18 35.46 -6.37
CA ARG A 467 -26.71 34.12 -6.02
C ARG A 467 -26.41 33.12 -7.12
N ARG A 468 -26.67 33.51 -8.38
CA ARG A 468 -26.41 32.67 -9.56
C ARG A 468 -24.92 32.39 -9.74
N ALA A 469 -24.07 33.41 -9.60
CA ALA A 469 -22.61 33.24 -9.70
C ALA A 469 -22.06 32.24 -8.69
N VAL A 470 -22.50 32.34 -7.42
CA VAL A 470 -22.09 31.43 -6.36
C VAL A 470 -22.63 30.01 -6.61
N ALA A 471 -23.90 29.89 -7.01
CA ALA A 471 -24.49 28.59 -7.33
C ALA A 471 -23.77 27.90 -8.50
N GLU A 472 -23.49 28.62 -9.59
CA GLU A 472 -22.73 28.11 -10.75
C GLU A 472 -21.32 27.65 -10.33
N ALA A 473 -20.64 28.42 -9.47
CA ALA A 473 -19.31 28.06 -8.98
C ALA A 473 -19.32 26.75 -8.18
N ILE A 474 -20.33 26.53 -7.32
CA ILE A 474 -20.48 25.30 -6.53
C ILE A 474 -20.89 24.11 -7.42
N ASP A 475 -21.82 24.32 -8.36
CA ASP A 475 -22.28 23.25 -9.26
C ASP A 475 -21.19 22.77 -10.22
N GLU A 476 -20.22 23.63 -10.53
CA GLU A 476 -19.03 23.29 -11.32
C GLU A 476 -17.92 22.61 -10.49
N MET A 477 -17.99 22.64 -9.15
CA MET A 477 -17.01 21.96 -8.32
C MET A 477 -17.10 20.45 -8.50
N LYS A 478 -16.00 19.86 -8.97
CA LYS A 478 -15.81 18.42 -9.04
C LYS A 478 -14.56 18.07 -8.27
N LEU A 479 -14.75 17.39 -7.15
CA LEU A 479 -13.65 16.94 -6.29
C LEU A 479 -13.35 15.48 -6.62
N GLU A 480 -12.07 15.19 -6.81
CA GLU A 480 -11.60 13.81 -6.74
C GLU A 480 -11.63 13.40 -5.27
N LEU A 481 -12.24 12.24 -4.99
CA LEU A 481 -12.18 11.68 -3.64
C LEU A 481 -10.70 11.44 -3.32
N PRO A 482 -10.25 11.78 -2.10
CA PRO A 482 -8.88 11.47 -1.70
C PRO A 482 -8.65 9.97 -1.89
N PRO A 483 -7.55 9.55 -2.55
CA PRO A 483 -7.28 8.14 -2.72
C PRO A 483 -7.04 7.57 -1.33
N VAL A 484 -7.99 6.81 -0.81
CA VAL A 484 -7.67 5.92 0.31
C VAL A 484 -6.74 4.89 -0.29
N SER A 485 -5.47 4.90 0.10
CA SER A 485 -4.49 4.00 -0.50
C SER A 485 -4.97 2.55 -0.31
N ASP A 486 -4.83 1.72 -1.36
CA ASP A 486 -5.25 0.32 -1.29
C ASP A 486 -4.64 -0.35 -0.04
N ASP A 487 -3.41 0.01 0.31
CA ASP A 487 -2.69 -0.56 1.44
C ASP A 487 -3.30 -0.15 2.80
N GLN A 488 -3.85 1.06 2.95
CA GLN A 488 -4.55 1.47 4.17
C GLN A 488 -5.90 0.78 4.33
N LEU A 489 -6.70 0.70 3.26
CA LEU A 489 -7.97 -0.04 3.29
C LEU A 489 -7.74 -1.53 3.55
N LEU A 490 -6.76 -2.13 2.87
CA LEU A 490 -6.46 -3.55 3.04
C LEU A 490 -5.87 -3.84 4.41
N THR A 491 -5.00 -2.99 4.95
CA THR A 491 -4.49 -3.18 6.33
C THR A 491 -5.62 -3.12 7.35
N ALA A 492 -6.63 -2.27 7.15
CA ALA A 492 -7.78 -2.22 8.04
C ALA A 492 -8.74 -3.44 7.89
N LEU A 493 -8.77 -4.09 6.73
CA LEU A 493 -9.83 -5.04 6.36
C LEU A 493 -9.36 -6.48 6.09
N TRP A 494 -8.05 -6.71 6.02
CA TRP A 494 -7.46 -7.99 5.64
C TRP A 494 -6.53 -8.55 6.72
N PRO A 495 -7.08 -9.25 7.73
CA PRO A 495 -6.30 -9.78 8.85
C PRO A 495 -5.52 -11.07 8.50
N VAL A 496 -5.48 -11.50 7.22
CA VAL A 496 -4.80 -12.76 6.85
C VAL A 496 -3.33 -12.50 6.45
N PRO A 497 -2.35 -13.06 7.18
CA PRO A 497 -0.93 -12.75 7.04
C PRO A 497 -0.25 -13.48 5.87
N ALA A 498 -0.81 -13.42 4.66
CA ALA A 498 -0.20 -14.09 3.49
C ALA A 498 -0.51 -13.44 2.13
N TYR A 499 -1.74 -12.96 1.90
CA TYR A 499 -2.15 -12.46 0.58
C TYR A 499 -2.84 -11.11 0.65
N ARG A 500 -2.25 -10.04 0.12
CA ARG A 500 -2.95 -8.74 0.02
C ARG A 500 -3.56 -8.57 -1.38
N PRO A 501 -4.88 -8.64 -1.55
CA PRO A 501 -5.50 -8.51 -2.86
C PRO A 501 -5.25 -7.12 -3.46
N ARG A 502 -5.04 -7.04 -4.77
CA ARG A 502 -5.04 -5.75 -5.46
C ARG A 502 -6.48 -5.30 -5.63
N ILE A 503 -6.82 -4.12 -5.13
CA ILE A 503 -8.18 -3.57 -5.21
C ILE A 503 -8.20 -2.23 -5.92
N ARG A 504 -9.35 -1.85 -6.46
CA ARG A 504 -9.67 -0.49 -6.93
C ARG A 504 -11.02 -0.10 -6.33
N PRO A 505 -11.05 0.74 -5.28
CA PRO A 505 -12.29 1.20 -4.69
C PRO A 505 -13.05 2.11 -5.66
N ARG A 506 -14.38 2.07 -5.61
CA ARG A 506 -15.27 2.88 -6.43
C ARG A 506 -16.43 3.37 -5.58
N ALA A 507 -16.64 4.68 -5.52
CA ALA A 507 -17.80 5.24 -4.83
C ALA A 507 -19.10 4.88 -5.56
N GLU A 508 -20.11 4.43 -4.82
CA GLU A 508 -21.41 4.00 -5.36
C GLU A 508 -22.55 4.86 -4.83
N HIS A 509 -22.50 5.21 -3.54
CA HIS A 509 -23.52 6.03 -2.90
C HIS A 509 -22.89 7.11 -2.01
N VAL A 510 -23.59 8.24 -1.91
CA VAL A 510 -23.30 9.29 -0.94
C VAL A 510 -24.59 9.66 -0.23
N THR A 511 -24.53 9.75 1.09
CA THR A 511 -25.65 10.12 1.95
C THR A 511 -25.18 11.21 2.92
N VAL A 512 -26.07 12.14 3.24
CA VAL A 512 -25.86 13.13 4.29
C VAL A 512 -26.99 13.00 5.29
N ASP A 513 -26.66 13.04 6.57
CA ASP A 513 -27.60 13.04 7.69
C ASP A 513 -27.09 14.00 8.78
N GLU A 514 -27.72 14.00 9.96
CA GLU A 514 -27.31 14.87 11.08
C GLU A 514 -25.92 14.52 11.63
N ASP A 515 -25.48 13.28 11.44
CA ASP A 515 -24.22 12.76 11.97
C ASP A 515 -23.04 12.95 11.00
N GLY A 516 -23.30 13.44 9.78
CA GLY A 516 -22.25 13.74 8.82
C GLY A 516 -22.56 13.34 7.39
N LEU A 517 -21.50 13.03 6.66
CA LEU A 517 -21.54 12.56 5.28
C LEU A 517 -20.94 11.17 5.21
N ALA A 518 -21.68 10.23 4.63
CA ALA A 518 -21.23 8.87 4.42
C ALA A 518 -21.13 8.57 2.93
N VAL A 519 -20.01 7.95 2.52
CA VAL A 519 -19.81 7.43 1.17
C VAL A 519 -19.68 5.92 1.24
N VAL A 520 -20.51 5.21 0.48
CA VAL A 520 -20.43 3.76 0.32
C VAL A 520 -19.65 3.45 -0.95
N PHE A 521 -18.70 2.54 -0.83
CA PHE A 521 -17.80 2.10 -1.87
C PHE A 521 -18.03 0.63 -2.20
N GLY A 522 -18.07 0.34 -3.49
CA GLY A 522 -17.69 -0.95 -4.02
C GLY A 522 -16.18 -1.02 -4.23
N MET A 523 -15.68 -2.16 -4.65
CA MET A 523 -14.30 -2.33 -5.12
C MET A 523 -14.23 -3.39 -6.22
N THR A 524 -13.32 -3.18 -7.16
CA THR A 524 -12.89 -4.24 -8.07
C THR A 524 -11.62 -4.87 -7.51
N VAL A 525 -11.60 -6.20 -7.41
CA VAL A 525 -10.44 -6.99 -7.01
C VAL A 525 -9.77 -7.58 -8.25
N ALA A 526 -8.45 -7.46 -8.37
CA ALA A 526 -7.72 -8.00 -9.51
C ALA A 526 -7.71 -9.53 -9.51
N ALA A 527 -7.59 -10.12 -10.69
CA ALA A 527 -7.26 -11.52 -10.88
C ALA A 527 -5.89 -11.84 -10.26
N LEU A 528 -5.77 -13.04 -9.68
CA LEU A 528 -4.49 -13.54 -9.16
C LEU A 528 -3.44 -13.77 -10.25
N ASP A 529 -3.87 -14.30 -11.40
CA ASP A 529 -3.03 -14.50 -12.57
C ASP A 529 -3.63 -13.70 -13.74
N PRO A 530 -3.11 -12.50 -14.04
CA PRO A 530 -3.62 -11.69 -15.14
C PRO A 530 -3.39 -12.32 -16.52
N ALA A 531 -2.46 -13.28 -16.65
CA ALA A 531 -2.15 -13.94 -17.92
C ALA A 531 -3.12 -15.08 -18.26
N ARG A 532 -3.75 -15.71 -17.26
CA ARG A 532 -4.71 -16.82 -17.47
C ARG A 532 -6.09 -16.36 -17.98
N GLY A 533 -6.34 -15.06 -18.03
CA GLY A 533 -7.64 -14.49 -18.39
C GLY A 533 -8.73 -14.80 -17.35
N VAL A 534 -9.69 -13.89 -17.19
CA VAL A 534 -10.85 -14.12 -16.31
C VAL A 534 -12.09 -14.30 -17.20
N PRO A 535 -12.64 -15.52 -17.32
CA PRO A 535 -13.73 -15.77 -18.26
C PRO A 535 -15.04 -15.04 -17.89
N VAL A 536 -15.29 -14.80 -16.60
CA VAL A 536 -16.42 -13.99 -16.10
C VAL A 536 -16.00 -13.29 -14.80
N VAL A 537 -16.13 -11.96 -14.75
CA VAL A 537 -15.94 -11.19 -13.51
C VAL A 537 -17.11 -11.47 -12.57
N LYS A 538 -16.83 -12.01 -11.38
CA LYS A 538 -17.89 -12.33 -10.41
C LYS A 538 -18.34 -11.04 -9.73
N SER A 539 -19.65 -10.73 -9.76
CA SER A 539 -20.22 -9.57 -9.06
C SER A 539 -20.93 -10.02 -7.77
N ILE A 540 -20.68 -9.33 -6.67
CA ILE A 540 -21.21 -9.62 -5.33
C ILE A 540 -21.67 -8.31 -4.70
N ASP A 541 -22.89 -8.27 -4.16
CA ASP A 541 -23.42 -7.13 -3.42
C ASP A 541 -23.55 -7.48 -1.94
N PHE A 542 -22.92 -6.68 -1.09
CA PHE A 542 -22.93 -6.86 0.36
C PHE A 542 -24.02 -6.05 1.07
N GLY A 543 -24.65 -5.10 0.37
CA GLY A 543 -25.75 -4.28 0.89
C GLY A 543 -25.39 -3.40 2.09
N LEU A 544 -24.11 -3.03 2.28
CA LEU A 544 -23.71 -2.01 3.25
C LEU A 544 -24.33 -0.65 2.86
N ARG A 545 -24.70 0.15 3.86
CA ARG A 545 -25.37 1.44 3.69
C ARG A 545 -24.81 2.43 4.69
N ALA A 546 -25.00 3.72 4.44
CA ALA A 546 -24.57 4.81 5.31
C ALA A 546 -25.08 4.69 6.76
N GLU A 547 -26.30 4.15 6.93
CA GLU A 547 -26.94 3.93 8.23
C GLU A 547 -26.32 2.79 9.06
N HIS A 548 -25.49 1.94 8.42
CA HIS A 548 -24.80 0.83 9.10
C HIS A 548 -23.42 1.22 9.63
N VAL A 549 -22.98 2.47 9.43
CA VAL A 549 -21.64 2.93 9.83
C VAL A 549 -21.71 3.59 11.19
N ALA A 550 -20.79 3.22 12.09
CA ALA A 550 -20.65 3.82 13.41
C ALA A 550 -20.55 5.35 13.34
N GLN A 551 -21.10 6.01 14.36
CA GLN A 551 -20.92 7.44 14.56
C GLN A 551 -19.52 7.72 15.08
N GLY A 552 -18.94 8.85 14.68
CA GLY A 552 -17.60 9.26 15.08
C GLY A 552 -17.07 10.34 14.16
N ASP A 553 -15.89 10.86 14.48
CA ASP A 553 -15.27 11.89 13.66
C ASP A 553 -14.88 11.39 12.27
N LEU A 554 -14.29 10.19 12.21
CA LEU A 554 -14.08 9.44 10.99
C LEU A 554 -14.31 7.96 11.25
N ALA A 555 -15.28 7.34 10.57
CA ALA A 555 -15.54 5.91 10.72
C ALA A 555 -15.42 5.18 9.37
N ILE A 556 -14.76 4.03 9.36
CA ILE A 556 -14.61 3.15 8.21
C ILE A 556 -15.22 1.79 8.55
N ALA A 557 -16.31 1.43 7.87
CA ALA A 557 -16.97 0.15 8.02
C ALA A 557 -16.69 -0.78 6.85
N ALA A 558 -16.58 -2.07 7.14
CA ALA A 558 -16.49 -3.15 6.17
C ALA A 558 -17.68 -4.09 6.30
N ALA A 559 -18.15 -4.59 5.17
CA ALA A 559 -19.21 -5.57 5.13
C ALA A 559 -18.79 -6.94 5.71
N GLU A 560 -19.75 -7.61 6.33
CA GLU A 560 -19.64 -9.01 6.72
C GLU A 560 -19.41 -9.90 5.48
N GLY A 561 -18.60 -10.95 5.62
CA GLY A 561 -18.38 -11.91 4.54
C GLY A 561 -17.39 -11.45 3.46
N LEU A 562 -16.74 -10.29 3.60
CA LEU A 562 -15.71 -9.82 2.65
C LEU A 562 -14.58 -10.85 2.43
N LEU A 563 -14.22 -11.62 3.46
CA LEU A 563 -13.19 -12.64 3.37
C LEU A 563 -13.54 -13.81 2.44
N GLU A 564 -14.83 -14.15 2.32
CA GLU A 564 -15.27 -15.32 1.58
C GLU A 564 -14.91 -15.25 0.09
N PRO A 565 -15.26 -14.21 -0.68
CA PRO A 565 -14.89 -14.14 -2.08
C PRO A 565 -13.39 -13.94 -2.32
N LEU A 566 -12.70 -13.26 -1.41
CA LEU A 566 -11.26 -13.03 -1.51
C LEU A 566 -10.47 -14.34 -1.30
N THR A 567 -10.81 -15.12 -0.28
CA THR A 567 -10.18 -16.42 -0.05
C THR A 567 -10.60 -17.45 -1.09
N ARG A 568 -11.85 -17.42 -1.58
CA ARG A 568 -12.30 -18.24 -2.72
C ARG A 568 -11.40 -18.07 -3.94
N GLN A 569 -10.97 -16.84 -4.23
CA GLN A 569 -10.08 -16.57 -5.36
C GLN A 569 -8.75 -17.34 -5.25
N LEU A 570 -8.16 -17.37 -4.05
CA LEU A 570 -6.92 -18.11 -3.78
C LEU A 570 -7.09 -19.62 -3.98
N ILE A 571 -8.23 -20.14 -3.52
CA ILE A 571 -8.58 -21.55 -3.66
C ILE A 571 -8.73 -21.93 -5.13
N GLU A 572 -9.47 -21.13 -5.90
CA GLU A 572 -9.71 -21.37 -7.33
C GLU A 572 -8.43 -21.23 -8.17
N ALA A 573 -7.50 -20.37 -7.74
CA ALA A 573 -6.17 -20.25 -8.35
C ALA A 573 -5.22 -21.38 -7.96
N GLY A 574 -5.59 -22.22 -6.99
CA GLY A 574 -4.77 -23.33 -6.51
C GLY A 574 -3.57 -22.89 -5.66
N VAL A 575 -3.58 -21.66 -5.12
CA VAL A 575 -2.48 -21.09 -4.32
C VAL A 575 -2.77 -21.06 -2.82
N ALA A 576 -3.97 -21.50 -2.41
CA ALA A 576 -4.37 -21.55 -1.00
C ALA A 576 -3.88 -22.83 -0.31
N HIS A 577 -2.58 -23.10 -0.41
CA HIS A 577 -1.93 -24.23 0.24
C HIS A 577 -0.52 -23.87 0.71
N VAL A 578 -0.02 -24.61 1.69
CA VAL A 578 1.32 -24.42 2.24
C VAL A 578 1.89 -25.77 2.67
N ASN A 579 3.18 -25.99 2.43
CA ASN A 579 3.90 -27.13 2.98
C ASN A 579 4.11 -26.89 4.48
N VAL A 580 3.81 -27.87 5.34
CA VAL A 580 3.89 -27.67 6.80
C VAL A 580 5.28 -27.29 7.29
N LEU A 581 6.34 -27.68 6.57
CA LEU A 581 7.71 -27.34 6.91
C LEU A 581 8.09 -25.89 6.54
N ASP A 582 7.28 -25.23 5.71
CA ASP A 582 7.45 -23.82 5.36
C ASP A 582 6.78 -22.89 6.36
N ILE A 583 5.93 -23.42 7.26
CA ILE A 583 5.32 -22.62 8.33
C ILE A 583 6.45 -22.17 9.30
N PRO A 584 6.59 -20.86 9.60
CA PRO A 584 7.73 -20.34 10.36
C PRO A 584 7.67 -20.72 11.83
N ASN A 585 8.75 -21.21 12.45
CA ASN A 585 8.83 -21.77 13.83
C ASN A 585 8.34 -23.22 13.99
N GLY A 586 7.89 -23.87 12.91
CA GLY A 586 7.67 -25.31 12.87
C GLY A 586 6.31 -25.77 13.41
N GLU A 587 5.35 -24.87 13.51
CA GLU A 587 3.96 -25.22 13.79
C GLU A 587 3.45 -26.15 12.68
N PHE A 588 2.63 -27.12 13.05
CA PHE A 588 2.19 -28.21 12.15
C PHE A 588 3.32 -29.10 11.60
N SER A 589 4.60 -28.92 11.96
CA SER A 589 5.71 -29.79 11.51
C SER A 589 5.52 -31.26 11.91
N GLN A 590 4.70 -31.53 12.93
CA GLN A 590 4.26 -32.87 13.33
C GLN A 590 3.56 -33.63 12.21
N PHE A 591 2.93 -32.93 11.25
CA PHE A 591 2.39 -33.56 10.04
C PHE A 591 3.48 -34.01 9.06
N ALA A 592 4.74 -33.61 9.24
CA ALA A 592 5.87 -34.14 8.49
C ALA A 592 6.67 -35.18 9.29
N ASP A 593 6.36 -35.39 10.57
CA ASP A 593 7.02 -36.38 11.41
C ASP A 593 6.36 -37.76 11.28
N ARG A 594 7.15 -38.74 10.82
CA ARG A 594 6.65 -40.10 10.57
C ARG A 594 6.15 -40.79 11.83
N GLU A 595 6.87 -40.63 12.94
CA GLU A 595 6.54 -41.29 14.20
C GLU A 595 5.20 -40.77 14.71
N THR A 596 5.06 -39.44 14.80
CA THR A 596 3.81 -38.78 15.21
C THR A 596 2.65 -39.11 14.27
N LEU A 597 2.87 -39.09 12.95
CA LEU A 597 1.80 -39.39 11.99
C LEU A 597 1.35 -40.85 12.01
N THR A 598 2.18 -41.78 12.49
CA THR A 598 1.80 -43.20 12.60
C THR A 598 0.63 -43.38 13.57
N ASP A 599 0.48 -42.50 14.57
CA ASP A 599 -0.69 -42.51 15.46
C ASP A 599 -2.01 -42.30 14.69
N ALA A 600 -2.01 -41.41 13.70
CA ALA A 600 -3.19 -41.10 12.87
C ALA A 600 -3.32 -42.02 11.65
N ILE A 601 -2.18 -42.50 11.11
CA ILE A 601 -2.09 -43.32 9.91
C ILE A 601 -1.19 -44.54 10.20
N PRO A 602 -1.70 -45.60 10.87
CA PRO A 602 -0.90 -46.74 11.31
C PRO A 602 -0.07 -47.41 10.20
N SER A 603 -0.60 -47.45 8.98
CA SER A 603 0.09 -48.03 7.82
C SER A 603 1.42 -47.35 7.46
N LEU A 604 1.70 -46.12 7.91
CA LEU A 604 2.98 -45.45 7.66
C LEU A 604 4.17 -46.17 8.29
N ALA A 605 3.94 -46.95 9.36
CA ALA A 605 4.95 -47.81 9.98
C ALA A 605 5.42 -48.94 9.05
N THR A 606 4.60 -49.31 8.06
CA THR A 606 4.92 -50.40 7.12
C THR A 606 5.74 -49.95 5.92
N LEU A 607 5.82 -48.62 5.69
CA LEU A 607 6.60 -48.07 4.59
C LEU A 607 8.11 -48.23 4.83
N PRO A 608 8.93 -48.39 3.78
CA PRO A 608 10.39 -48.50 3.91
C PRO A 608 11.00 -47.33 4.69
N ALA A 609 12.12 -47.57 5.40
CA ALA A 609 12.83 -46.50 6.11
C ALA A 609 13.32 -45.38 5.18
N THR A 610 13.55 -45.69 3.90
CA THR A 610 13.89 -44.72 2.84
C THR A 610 12.70 -43.89 2.36
N ALA A 611 11.48 -44.23 2.77
CA ALA A 611 10.30 -43.52 2.34
C ALA A 611 10.24 -42.15 3.01
N GLU A 612 9.90 -41.15 2.20
CA GLU A 612 9.76 -39.77 2.63
C GLU A 612 8.29 -39.39 2.73
N ILE A 613 8.00 -38.48 3.64
CA ILE A 613 6.65 -37.96 3.89
C ILE A 613 6.65 -36.47 3.61
N ARG A 614 5.59 -36.02 2.95
CA ARG A 614 5.28 -34.62 2.69
C ARG A 614 3.89 -34.36 3.21
N ALA A 615 3.71 -33.26 3.91
CA ALA A 615 2.40 -32.79 4.31
C ALA A 615 2.19 -31.36 3.85
N GLU A 616 0.99 -31.11 3.35
CA GLU A 616 0.55 -29.81 2.91
C GLU A 616 -0.82 -29.52 3.53
N LEU A 617 -0.98 -28.30 4.03
CA LEU A 617 -2.27 -27.76 4.45
C LEU A 617 -2.90 -27.02 3.28
N TYR A 618 -4.16 -27.31 3.02
CA TYR A 618 -4.98 -26.68 2.00
C TYR A 618 -6.16 -25.98 2.65
N MET A 619 -6.50 -24.81 2.14
CA MET A 619 -7.82 -24.23 2.32
C MET A 619 -8.69 -24.73 1.16
N ARG A 620 -9.67 -25.59 1.43
CA ARG A 620 -10.57 -26.16 0.39
C ARG A 620 -11.87 -25.36 0.26
N LYS A 621 -12.28 -24.70 1.34
CA LYS A 621 -13.42 -23.76 1.35
C LYS A 621 -13.00 -22.40 1.92
N PRO A 622 -13.66 -21.32 1.48
CA PRO A 622 -13.37 -19.98 1.98
C PRO A 622 -13.44 -19.86 3.49
N LEU A 623 -12.61 -18.98 4.05
CA LEU A 623 -12.73 -18.55 5.43
C LEU A 623 -13.93 -17.62 5.59
N GLY A 624 -14.65 -17.79 6.68
CA GLY A 624 -15.69 -16.88 7.11
C GLY A 624 -15.34 -16.29 8.47
N LEU A 625 -15.67 -15.01 8.65
CA LEU A 625 -15.99 -14.49 9.96
C LEU A 625 -17.51 -14.58 10.07
N SER A 626 -18.00 -15.36 11.02
CA SER A 626 -19.42 -15.49 11.34
C SER A 626 -19.68 -14.91 12.72
N GLU A 627 -20.88 -14.44 12.96
CA GLU A 627 -21.33 -14.18 14.33
C GLU A 627 -21.43 -15.51 15.10
N THR A 628 -20.65 -15.65 16.17
CA THR A 628 -21.04 -16.48 17.31
C THR A 628 -22.17 -15.76 18.01
N GLU A 629 -23.44 -16.08 17.75
CA GLU A 629 -24.66 -15.45 18.33
C GLU A 629 -24.80 -13.90 18.27
N GLU A 630 -23.75 -13.12 18.04
CA GLU A 630 -23.59 -11.68 17.70
C GLU A 630 -22.18 -11.26 18.21
N PRO A 631 -21.40 -10.43 17.50
CA PRO A 631 -20.10 -9.97 17.98
C PRO A 631 -20.26 -9.17 19.28
N VAL A 632 -19.51 -9.56 20.31
CA VAL A 632 -19.62 -8.94 21.65
C VAL A 632 -18.55 -7.87 21.82
N GLN A 633 -18.98 -6.64 22.01
CA GLN A 633 -18.12 -5.57 22.53
C GLN A 633 -18.12 -5.63 24.06
N ALA A 634 -16.95 -5.74 24.65
CA ALA A 634 -16.77 -5.79 26.10
C ALA A 634 -15.53 -4.98 26.51
N CYS A 635 -15.46 -4.63 27.80
CA CYS A 635 -14.29 -4.00 28.38
C CYS A 635 -13.93 -4.68 29.69
N ASP A 636 -12.63 -4.82 29.95
CA ASP A 636 -12.07 -5.34 31.20
C ASP A 636 -11.04 -4.34 31.78
N LEU A 637 -10.23 -4.79 32.74
CA LEU A 637 -9.21 -3.94 33.38
C LEU A 637 -8.05 -3.55 32.43
N HIS A 638 -7.92 -4.21 31.29
CA HIS A 638 -6.85 -4.03 30.31
C HIS A 638 -7.29 -3.21 29.09
N GLY A 639 -8.58 -3.14 28.78
CA GLY A 639 -9.10 -2.31 27.72
C GLY A 639 -10.46 -2.75 27.20
N CYS A 640 -10.89 -2.15 26.09
CA CYS A 640 -12.06 -2.59 25.35
C CYS A 640 -11.65 -3.44 24.14
N PHE A 641 -12.41 -4.50 23.88
CA PHE A 641 -12.15 -5.48 22.84
C PHE A 641 -13.46 -5.92 22.17
N THR A 642 -13.34 -6.51 20.99
CA THR A 642 -14.46 -7.08 20.24
C THR A 642 -14.16 -8.54 19.89
N ILE A 643 -15.12 -9.44 20.14
CA ILE A 643 -14.99 -10.86 19.81
C ILE A 643 -15.80 -11.20 18.55
N PHE A 644 -15.16 -11.87 17.60
CA PHE A 644 -15.75 -12.43 16.37
C PHE A 644 -15.69 -13.95 16.38
N GLY A 645 -16.60 -14.63 15.68
CA GLY A 645 -16.48 -16.06 15.40
C GLY A 645 -15.68 -16.32 14.14
N LEU A 646 -14.50 -16.94 14.24
CA LEU A 646 -13.76 -17.44 13.09
C LEU A 646 -14.27 -18.83 12.70
N HIS A 647 -14.65 -19.00 11.43
CA HIS A 647 -15.04 -20.30 10.88
C HIS A 647 -14.22 -20.66 9.64
N ALA A 648 -13.49 -21.77 9.74
CA ALA A 648 -12.90 -22.44 8.59
C ALA A 648 -13.73 -23.68 8.24
N LYS A 649 -14.49 -23.61 7.15
CA LYS A 649 -15.42 -24.67 6.73
C LYS A 649 -14.73 -25.97 6.34
N GLU A 650 -13.55 -25.87 5.73
CA GLU A 650 -12.80 -27.03 5.23
C GLU A 650 -11.34 -26.66 5.00
N LEU A 651 -10.52 -26.92 6.02
CA LEU A 651 -9.08 -27.05 5.89
C LEU A 651 -8.77 -28.52 5.61
N ALA A 652 -7.69 -28.80 4.90
CA ALA A 652 -7.29 -30.18 4.64
C ALA A 652 -5.79 -30.37 4.82
N ALA A 653 -5.37 -31.44 5.51
CA ALA A 653 -4.00 -31.91 5.52
C ALA A 653 -3.87 -33.07 4.53
N VAL A 654 -3.12 -32.87 3.45
CA VAL A 654 -2.82 -33.92 2.46
C VAL A 654 -1.44 -34.48 2.77
N ILE A 655 -1.41 -35.77 3.10
CA ILE A 655 -0.19 -36.51 3.37
C ILE A 655 0.18 -37.27 2.11
N SER A 656 1.39 -37.03 1.61
CA SER A 656 1.95 -37.67 0.42
C SER A 656 3.20 -38.44 0.80
N VAL A 657 3.44 -39.56 0.12
CA VAL A 657 4.60 -40.41 0.37
C VAL A 657 5.33 -40.74 -0.92
N ARG A 658 6.63 -41.02 -0.83
CA ARG A 658 7.42 -41.66 -1.89
C ARG A 658 8.37 -42.65 -1.26
N ASP A 659 8.59 -43.80 -1.89
CA ASP A 659 9.36 -44.89 -1.28
C ASP A 659 10.88 -44.63 -1.29
N THR A 660 11.34 -43.79 -2.22
CA THR A 660 12.74 -43.35 -2.37
C THR A 660 12.78 -41.90 -2.85
N PRO A 661 13.91 -41.17 -2.68
CA PRO A 661 14.05 -39.79 -3.16
C PRO A 661 13.87 -39.63 -4.68
N SER A 662 14.10 -40.69 -5.46
CA SER A 662 13.91 -40.72 -6.92
C SER A 662 12.50 -41.14 -7.36
N ALA A 663 11.68 -41.68 -6.44
CA ALA A 663 10.32 -42.11 -6.77
C ALA A 663 9.37 -40.90 -6.86
N PRO A 664 8.33 -40.97 -7.70
CA PRO A 664 7.30 -39.94 -7.75
C PRO A 664 6.50 -39.89 -6.44
N TRP A 665 6.08 -38.69 -6.06
CA TRP A 665 5.16 -38.51 -4.94
C TRP A 665 3.77 -39.06 -5.27
N ARG A 666 3.17 -39.73 -4.28
CA ARG A 666 1.77 -40.17 -4.32
C ARG A 666 1.03 -39.61 -3.11
N ASP A 667 -0.11 -38.96 -3.34
CA ASP A 667 -0.99 -38.54 -2.27
C ASP A 667 -1.56 -39.80 -1.60
N TYR A 668 -1.46 -39.89 -0.28
CA TYR A 668 -1.70 -41.11 0.51
C TYR A 668 -3.00 -41.01 1.31
N VAL A 669 -3.13 -39.97 2.12
CA VAL A 669 -4.29 -39.70 2.99
C VAL A 669 -4.62 -38.20 2.94
N GLU A 670 -5.91 -37.87 2.97
CA GLU A 670 -6.37 -36.51 3.25
C GLU A 670 -7.21 -36.51 4.53
N PHE A 671 -6.84 -35.65 5.48
CA PHE A 671 -7.68 -35.27 6.60
C PHE A 671 -8.35 -33.94 6.30
N SER A 672 -9.65 -33.82 6.57
CA SER A 672 -10.42 -32.58 6.43
C SER A 672 -10.87 -32.10 7.80
N TYR A 673 -10.75 -30.80 8.06
CA TYR A 673 -11.00 -30.16 9.33
C TYR A 673 -12.00 -29.01 9.14
N GLU A 674 -13.10 -29.03 9.90
CA GLU A 674 -13.93 -27.86 10.16
C GLU A 674 -13.48 -27.25 11.49
N VAL A 675 -13.12 -25.96 11.50
CA VAL A 675 -12.59 -25.27 12.68
C VAL A 675 -13.49 -24.10 13.04
N LYS A 676 -13.89 -24.01 14.31
CA LYS A 676 -14.56 -22.84 14.90
C LYS A 676 -13.77 -22.36 16.12
N GLN A 677 -13.53 -21.05 16.19
CA GLN A 677 -12.85 -20.45 17.34
C GLN A 677 -13.22 -18.97 17.45
N SER A 678 -13.12 -18.41 18.66
CA SER A 678 -13.30 -16.98 18.90
C SER A 678 -12.04 -16.20 18.50
N LEU A 679 -12.22 -15.08 17.82
CA LEU A 679 -11.19 -14.11 17.47
C LEU A 679 -11.45 -12.81 18.23
N ARG A 680 -10.63 -12.52 19.22
CA ARG A 680 -10.61 -11.25 19.95
C ARG A 680 -9.76 -10.24 19.20
N LEU A 681 -10.32 -9.06 18.94
CA LEU A 681 -9.62 -7.88 18.45
C LEU A 681 -9.60 -6.80 19.52
N GLU A 682 -8.41 -6.34 19.87
CA GLU A 682 -8.20 -5.34 20.92
C GLU A 682 -7.34 -4.18 20.40
N ILE A 683 -7.65 -2.97 20.84
CA ILE A 683 -6.81 -1.80 20.57
C ILE A 683 -5.64 -1.81 21.56
N GLY A 684 -4.44 -2.08 21.04
CA GLY A 684 -3.19 -2.12 21.80
C GLY A 684 -2.55 -0.75 21.99
N GLN A 685 -1.22 -0.76 22.10
CA GLN A 685 -0.40 0.41 22.42
C GLN A 685 -0.49 1.51 21.34
N GLU A 686 -0.36 2.77 21.77
CA GLU A 686 -0.06 3.88 20.86
C GLU A 686 1.39 3.82 20.36
N LEU A 687 1.53 3.81 19.05
CA LEU A 687 2.80 3.96 18.38
C LEU A 687 2.98 5.40 17.91
N ALA A 688 4.18 5.71 17.41
CA ALA A 688 4.58 7.02 16.91
C ALA A 688 3.59 7.66 15.91
N ASP A 689 3.02 6.85 15.03
CA ASP A 689 2.19 7.24 13.89
C ASP A 689 1.17 6.15 13.53
N ALA A 690 0.86 5.27 14.48
CA ALA A 690 -0.06 4.16 14.32
C ALA A 690 -0.68 3.78 15.66
N ARG A 691 -1.76 2.99 15.60
CA ARG A 691 -2.29 2.25 16.74
C ARG A 691 -2.08 0.77 16.50
N GLN A 692 -1.64 0.04 17.51
CA GLN A 692 -1.58 -1.41 17.42
C GLN A 692 -3.00 -1.98 17.52
N VAL A 693 -3.37 -2.90 16.63
CA VAL A 693 -4.52 -3.78 16.80
C VAL A 693 -3.98 -5.17 17.11
N ILE A 694 -4.36 -5.70 18.26
CA ILE A 694 -3.99 -7.03 18.73
C ILE A 694 -5.11 -7.98 18.31
N SER A 695 -4.75 -9.01 17.55
CA SER A 695 -5.63 -10.12 17.23
C SER A 695 -5.23 -11.36 18.03
N GLU A 696 -6.16 -11.95 18.77
CA GLU A 696 -5.94 -13.14 19.57
C GLU A 696 -7.04 -14.16 19.30
N LEU A 697 -6.66 -15.43 19.10
CA LEU A 697 -7.63 -16.53 19.05
C LEU A 697 -7.87 -17.05 20.48
N GLU A 698 -9.08 -16.86 20.99
CA GLU A 698 -9.43 -17.22 22.36
C GLU A 698 -9.99 -18.65 22.46
N GLY A 699 -9.61 -19.32 23.57
CA GLY A 699 -10.09 -20.66 23.91
C GLY A 699 -9.54 -21.77 23.01
N ASP A 700 -9.93 -23.01 23.31
CA ASP A 700 -9.61 -24.15 22.45
C ASP A 700 -10.50 -24.17 21.20
N PRO A 701 -9.96 -24.44 20.00
CA PRO A 701 -10.78 -24.56 18.80
C PRO A 701 -11.69 -25.79 18.89
N ASP A 702 -12.94 -25.61 18.44
CA ASP A 702 -13.85 -26.72 18.10
C ASP A 702 -13.46 -27.24 16.71
N VAL A 703 -12.95 -28.47 16.66
CA VAL A 703 -12.43 -29.09 15.44
C VAL A 703 -13.20 -30.36 15.16
N ARG A 704 -13.82 -30.44 13.98
CA ARG A 704 -14.41 -31.67 13.46
C ARG A 704 -13.52 -32.23 12.37
N THR A 705 -13.15 -33.50 12.51
CA THR A 705 -12.20 -34.16 11.61
C THR A 705 -12.87 -35.27 10.81
N ALA A 706 -12.59 -35.30 9.51
CA ALA A 706 -12.88 -36.41 8.63
C ALA A 706 -11.57 -36.90 7.97
N GLY A 707 -11.53 -38.14 7.49
CA GLY A 707 -10.36 -38.70 6.83
C GLY A 707 -10.74 -39.59 5.66
N LYS A 708 -9.96 -39.55 4.58
CA LYS A 708 -10.11 -40.46 3.43
C LYS A 708 -8.76 -40.92 2.91
N TRP A 709 -8.74 -42.16 2.45
CA TRP A 709 -7.62 -42.72 1.70
C TRP A 709 -7.64 -42.22 0.26
N LEU A 710 -6.48 -41.79 -0.25
CA LEU A 710 -6.31 -41.34 -1.64
C LEU A 710 -5.71 -42.44 -2.53
N THR A 711 -5.06 -43.44 -1.91
CA THR A 711 -4.62 -44.68 -2.55
C THR A 711 -5.47 -45.88 -2.09
N PRO A 712 -5.46 -47.02 -2.82
CA PRO A 712 -6.16 -48.23 -2.40
C PRO A 712 -5.85 -48.60 -0.94
N GLN A 713 -6.89 -48.89 -0.15
CA GLN A 713 -6.81 -49.03 1.30
C GLN A 713 -5.83 -50.12 1.74
N PRO A 714 -4.88 -49.84 2.66
CA PRO A 714 -4.00 -50.84 3.26
C PRO A 714 -4.70 -51.84 4.20
N GLY A 715 -5.99 -51.66 4.49
CA GLY A 715 -6.76 -52.52 5.41
C GLY A 715 -6.92 -51.97 6.83
N ASP A 716 -6.13 -50.97 7.23
CA ASP A 716 -6.22 -50.29 8.53
C ASP A 716 -7.18 -49.09 8.51
N ALA A 717 -7.88 -48.86 9.62
CA ALA A 717 -8.68 -47.65 9.83
C ALA A 717 -7.80 -46.45 10.18
N LEU A 718 -8.17 -45.25 9.73
CA LEU A 718 -7.55 -43.99 10.16
C LEU A 718 -8.00 -43.66 11.59
N ASP A 719 -7.09 -43.17 12.44
CA ASP A 719 -7.43 -42.66 13.77
C ASP A 719 -7.71 -41.15 13.67
N LEU A 720 -9.00 -40.81 13.65
CA LEU A 720 -9.46 -39.42 13.53
C LEU A 720 -9.23 -38.61 14.82
N ASP A 721 -9.19 -39.25 15.98
CA ASP A 721 -8.92 -38.57 17.25
C ASP A 721 -7.44 -38.18 17.34
N ALA A 722 -6.54 -39.06 16.90
CA ALA A 722 -5.12 -38.75 16.74
C ALA A 722 -4.92 -37.61 15.72
N ALA A 723 -5.55 -37.69 14.55
CA ALA A 723 -5.48 -36.63 13.54
C ALA A 723 -6.00 -35.28 14.07
N THR A 724 -7.07 -35.29 14.89
CA THR A 724 -7.62 -34.10 15.55
C THR A 724 -6.63 -33.54 16.56
N ARG A 725 -5.98 -34.38 17.38
CA ARG A 725 -4.98 -33.94 18.36
C ARG A 725 -3.76 -33.29 17.69
N ILE A 726 -3.22 -33.91 16.64
CA ILE A 726 -2.08 -33.37 15.89
C ILE A 726 -2.46 -32.02 15.28
N PHE A 727 -3.64 -31.93 14.65
CA PHE A 727 -4.14 -30.67 14.08
C PHE A 727 -4.32 -29.58 15.14
N LYS A 728 -5.03 -29.88 16.24
CA LYS A 728 -5.26 -28.90 17.32
C LYS A 728 -3.96 -28.41 17.93
N ARG A 729 -2.96 -29.27 18.08
CA ARG A 729 -1.66 -28.84 18.60
C ARG A 729 -0.98 -27.87 17.65
N GLY A 730 -0.87 -28.21 16.35
CA GLY A 730 -0.31 -27.30 15.35
C GLY A 730 -1.09 -25.99 15.24
N TRP A 731 -2.42 -26.05 15.32
CA TRP A 731 -3.29 -24.88 15.28
C TRP A 731 -3.09 -23.98 16.50
N ASN A 732 -3.03 -24.54 17.71
CA ASN A 732 -2.79 -23.79 18.94
C ASN A 732 -1.35 -23.24 19.01
N GLU A 733 -0.36 -23.99 18.55
CA GLU A 733 1.03 -23.51 18.39
C GLU A 733 1.03 -22.31 17.44
N TRP A 734 0.42 -22.42 16.27
CA TRP A 734 0.31 -21.32 15.30
C TRP A 734 -0.43 -20.10 15.87
N ALA A 735 -1.52 -20.33 16.59
CA ALA A 735 -2.30 -19.29 17.25
C ALA A 735 -1.56 -18.62 18.42
N SER A 736 -0.58 -19.27 19.05
CA SER A 736 0.16 -18.76 20.21
C SER A 736 1.54 -18.20 19.89
N VAL A 737 2.19 -18.69 18.83
CA VAL A 737 3.48 -18.21 18.30
C VAL A 737 3.30 -17.02 17.36
N ALA A 738 2.10 -16.85 16.79
CA ALA A 738 1.64 -15.51 16.48
C ALA A 738 1.62 -14.72 17.81
N GLU A 739 2.76 -14.11 18.20
CA GLU A 739 2.75 -13.00 19.15
C GLU A 739 1.53 -12.16 18.79
N PRO A 740 0.63 -11.80 19.74
CA PRO A 740 -0.61 -11.09 19.44
C PRO A 740 -0.35 -10.14 18.30
N THR A 741 -0.81 -10.47 17.08
CA THR A 741 -0.18 -9.90 15.88
C THR A 741 -0.58 -8.46 15.88
N GLY A 742 0.32 -7.65 16.42
CA GLY A 742 0.09 -6.26 16.67
C GLY A 742 0.18 -5.57 15.33
N MET A 743 -0.90 -5.60 14.58
CA MET A 743 -0.96 -4.95 13.31
C MET A 743 -0.96 -3.45 13.58
N ALA A 744 0.12 -2.78 13.20
CA ALA A 744 0.16 -1.33 13.23
C ALA A 744 -0.83 -0.81 12.19
N VAL A 745 -1.95 -0.25 12.66
CA VAL A 745 -2.89 0.50 11.83
C VAL A 745 -2.38 1.95 11.78
N PRO A 746 -1.84 2.41 10.65
CA PRO A 746 -1.26 3.74 10.56
C PRO A 746 -2.31 4.83 10.75
N ASP A 747 -1.89 5.96 11.31
CA ASP A 747 -2.72 7.16 11.39
C ASP A 747 -3.17 7.56 9.98
N LEU A 748 -4.46 7.86 9.82
CA LEU A 748 -5.02 8.37 8.57
C LEU A 748 -4.62 9.84 8.43
N GLN A 749 -4.01 10.18 7.29
CA GLN A 749 -3.63 11.55 6.95
C GLN A 749 -4.49 12.08 5.81
N LEU A 750 -5.28 13.10 6.11
CA LEU A 750 -6.19 13.75 5.18
C LEU A 750 -5.84 15.23 5.10
N LYS A 751 -5.16 15.66 4.03
CA LYS A 751 -4.76 17.07 3.80
C LYS A 751 -4.02 17.71 5.00
N GLY A 752 -3.13 16.94 5.64
CA GLY A 752 -2.35 17.37 6.80
C GLY A 752 -3.07 17.25 8.15
N TYR A 753 -4.31 16.76 8.16
CA TYR A 753 -5.01 16.37 9.38
C TYR A 753 -4.78 14.90 9.67
N ARG A 754 -4.40 14.61 10.91
CA ARG A 754 -4.17 13.27 11.41
C ARG A 754 -5.41 12.76 12.15
N ARG A 755 -5.75 11.50 11.92
CA ARG A 755 -6.75 10.74 12.68
C ARG A 755 -6.16 9.39 13.07
N ARG A 756 -6.27 9.04 14.35
CA ARG A 756 -5.74 7.79 14.90
C ARG A 756 -6.88 6.86 15.22
N LEU A 757 -6.68 5.57 14.96
CA LEU A 757 -7.63 4.54 15.34
C LEU A 757 -7.86 4.62 16.85
N ASP A 758 -9.12 4.87 17.23
CA ASP A 758 -9.58 5.00 18.60
C ASP A 758 -10.19 3.68 19.08
N ARG A 759 -11.09 3.11 18.27
CA ARG A 759 -11.82 1.89 18.62
C ARG A 759 -12.28 1.09 17.40
N LEU A 760 -12.53 -0.20 17.65
CA LEU A 760 -13.23 -1.11 16.75
C LEU A 760 -14.59 -1.42 17.35
N GLU A 761 -15.64 -1.37 16.53
CA GLU A 761 -17.02 -1.61 16.97
C GLU A 761 -17.71 -2.61 16.03
N PRO A 762 -18.54 -3.50 16.58
CA PRO A 762 -19.46 -4.29 15.76
C PRO A 762 -20.53 -3.38 15.14
N GLY A 763 -20.81 -3.59 13.86
CA GLY A 763 -21.90 -2.94 13.15
C GLY A 763 -22.92 -3.96 12.63
N PRO A 764 -24.16 -3.54 12.28
CA PRO A 764 -25.25 -4.44 11.90
C PRO A 764 -24.98 -5.35 10.67
N ARG A 765 -23.88 -5.09 9.96
CA ARG A 765 -23.44 -5.84 8.76
C ARG A 765 -21.91 -5.90 8.67
N GLY A 766 -21.19 -5.97 9.79
CA GLY A 766 -19.74 -6.15 9.79
C GLY A 766 -19.02 -5.40 10.91
N MET A 767 -17.84 -4.84 10.62
CA MET A 767 -16.99 -4.17 11.60
C MET A 767 -16.76 -2.72 11.18
N ALA A 768 -16.75 -1.81 12.16
CA ALA A 768 -16.37 -0.41 11.96
C ALA A 768 -15.10 -0.08 12.76
N ALA A 769 -14.17 0.59 12.11
CA ALA A 769 -13.02 1.24 12.72
C ALA A 769 -13.31 2.74 12.85
N VAL A 770 -13.28 3.26 14.07
CA VAL A 770 -13.49 4.67 14.35
C VAL A 770 -12.15 5.34 14.65
N PHE A 771 -11.91 6.45 13.98
CA PHE A 771 -10.71 7.25 14.06
C PHE A 771 -11.05 8.64 14.60
N GLU A 772 -10.26 9.08 15.57
CA GLU A 772 -10.46 10.33 16.30
C GLU A 772 -9.19 11.19 16.24
N GLU A 773 -9.25 12.41 16.78
CA GLU A 773 -8.06 13.24 16.97
C GLU A 773 -7.05 12.55 17.90
N PRO A 774 -5.79 12.37 17.48
CA PRO A 774 -4.81 11.73 18.32
C PRO A 774 -4.42 12.60 19.53
N GLU A 775 -4.06 11.94 20.62
CA GLU A 775 -3.53 12.62 21.81
C GLU A 775 -2.07 13.02 21.60
N THR A 776 -1.78 14.28 21.90
CA THR A 776 -0.43 14.88 21.91
C THR A 776 -0.10 15.21 23.36
N VAL A 777 0.88 14.51 23.94
CA VAL A 777 1.21 14.65 25.37
C VAL A 777 2.45 15.50 25.54
N LEU A 778 2.35 16.54 26.37
CA LEU A 778 3.51 17.30 26.86
C LEU A 778 3.82 16.85 28.29
N LYS A 779 5.02 16.33 28.52
CA LYS A 779 5.50 15.87 29.83
C LYS A 779 6.58 16.80 30.36
N ASN A 780 6.55 17.08 31.66
CA ASN A 780 7.64 17.78 32.33
C ASN A 780 8.45 16.80 33.19
N ALA A 781 9.60 16.38 32.67
CA ALA A 781 10.56 15.52 33.39
C ALA A 781 11.73 16.32 33.99
N SER A 782 11.64 17.65 34.03
CA SER A 782 12.58 18.50 34.75
C SER A 782 12.18 18.69 36.21
N ASP A 783 13.07 19.26 37.01
CA ASP A 783 12.88 19.59 38.43
C ASP A 783 12.18 20.93 38.66
N VAL A 784 11.84 21.67 37.59
CA VAL A 784 11.21 23.00 37.64
C VAL A 784 9.85 23.02 36.92
N PRO A 785 8.87 23.81 37.39
CA PRO A 785 7.61 23.98 36.68
C PRO A 785 7.81 24.70 35.35
N LEU A 786 7.19 24.18 34.30
CA LEU A 786 7.29 24.70 32.93
C LEU A 786 6.17 25.69 32.65
N ARG A 787 6.50 26.92 32.26
CA ARG A 787 5.52 27.92 31.82
C ARG A 787 5.54 28.04 30.31
N TYR A 788 4.38 27.92 29.70
CA TYR A 788 4.28 27.88 28.23
C TYR A 788 2.93 28.36 27.70
N ARG A 789 2.89 28.69 26.41
CA ARG A 789 1.68 28.98 25.65
C ARG A 789 1.55 27.95 24.53
N THR A 790 0.32 27.67 24.14
CA THR A 790 0.03 26.86 22.97
C THR A 790 -0.68 27.67 21.90
N ARG A 791 -0.52 27.28 20.64
CA ARG A 791 -1.21 27.87 19.52
C ARG A 791 -1.69 26.75 18.60
N ARG A 792 -3.01 26.69 18.40
CA ARG A 792 -3.59 25.88 17.31
C ARG A 792 -3.28 26.54 15.97
N PRO A 793 -3.15 25.78 14.87
CA PRO A 793 -2.86 26.33 13.54
C PRO A 793 -3.81 27.47 13.11
N GLU A 794 -5.05 27.46 13.59
CA GLU A 794 -6.10 28.43 13.24
C GLU A 794 -6.15 29.67 14.16
N GLY A 795 -5.34 29.71 15.23
CA GLY A 795 -5.54 30.62 16.37
C GLY A 795 -4.37 31.52 16.73
N THR A 796 -4.63 32.46 17.65
CA THR A 796 -3.59 33.20 18.36
C THR A 796 -3.00 32.35 19.49
N TRP A 797 -1.84 32.75 20.02
CA TRP A 797 -1.30 32.14 21.23
C TRP A 797 -2.31 32.23 22.37
N GLY A 798 -2.55 31.09 23.01
CA GLY A 798 -3.42 30.96 24.17
C GLY A 798 -2.83 31.58 25.44
N PRO A 799 -3.55 31.45 26.57
CA PRO A 799 -3.05 31.90 27.86
C PRO A 799 -1.80 31.12 28.28
N VAL A 800 -1.00 31.70 29.18
CA VAL A 800 0.14 31.02 29.79
C VAL A 800 -0.37 29.90 30.70
N LEU A 801 0.05 28.67 30.40
CA LEU A 801 -0.17 27.47 31.19
C LEU A 801 1.08 27.17 32.02
N THR A 802 0.88 26.54 33.18
CA THR A 802 1.96 26.03 34.03
C THR A 802 1.83 24.52 34.13
N LEU A 803 2.89 23.78 33.80
CA LEU A 803 2.99 22.34 33.92
C LEU A 803 3.98 21.98 35.05
N PRO A 804 3.49 21.51 36.21
CA PRO A 804 4.36 21.14 37.33
C PRO A 804 5.38 20.04 36.98
N SER A 805 6.46 19.98 37.76
CA SER A 805 7.47 18.91 37.65
C SER A 805 6.83 17.53 37.85
N GLY A 806 7.10 16.60 36.93
CA GLY A 806 6.58 15.24 36.95
C GLY A 806 5.16 15.08 36.38
N GLU A 807 4.50 16.16 35.96
CA GLU A 807 3.15 16.12 35.41
C GLU A 807 3.11 16.10 33.88
N ARG A 808 1.91 15.89 33.33
CA ARG A 808 1.63 15.91 31.89
C ARG A 808 0.38 16.71 31.54
N HIS A 809 0.40 17.39 30.40
CA HIS A 809 -0.80 17.94 29.75
C HIS A 809 -1.07 17.19 28.45
N VAL A 810 -2.35 16.90 28.17
CA VAL A 810 -2.80 16.14 26.99
C VAL A 810 -3.61 17.06 26.09
N PHE A 811 -3.30 17.04 24.79
CA PHE A 811 -3.98 17.82 23.77
C PHE A 811 -4.51 16.90 22.68
N ARG A 812 -5.83 16.89 22.44
CA ARG A 812 -6.43 16.27 21.25
C ARG A 812 -6.41 17.27 20.12
N ILE A 813 -5.58 16.97 19.13
CA ILE A 813 -5.33 17.84 17.99
C ILE A 813 -4.99 16.99 16.77
N SER A 814 -5.49 17.41 15.63
CA SER A 814 -5.27 16.80 14.33
C SER A 814 -4.09 17.38 13.56
N ARG A 815 -3.49 18.47 14.06
CA ARG A 815 -2.40 19.22 13.44
C ARG A 815 -1.28 19.55 14.42
N PRO A 816 -0.06 19.90 13.94
CA PRO A 816 1.03 20.28 14.82
C PRO A 816 0.63 21.39 15.81
N LEU A 817 0.97 21.20 17.09
CA LEU A 817 0.77 22.17 18.15
C LEU A 817 1.90 23.19 18.13
N GLY A 818 1.58 24.46 17.93
CA GLY A 818 2.51 25.53 18.25
C GLY A 818 2.72 25.58 19.76
N TYR A 819 3.97 25.57 20.18
CA TYR A 819 4.37 25.59 21.59
C TYR A 819 5.42 26.68 21.80
N GLU A 820 5.22 27.53 22.81
CA GLU A 820 6.16 28.58 23.18
C GLU A 820 6.41 28.51 24.67
N SER A 821 7.67 28.38 25.08
CA SER A 821 8.05 28.33 26.49
C SER A 821 8.85 29.55 26.89
N GLU A 822 8.76 29.91 28.17
CA GLU A 822 9.61 30.91 28.81
C GLU A 822 10.59 30.19 29.75
N ALA A 823 11.78 29.89 29.24
CA ALA A 823 12.87 29.32 30.03
C ALA A 823 14.05 30.30 30.05
N ASN A 824 14.59 30.60 31.24
CA ASN A 824 15.78 31.43 31.42
C ASN A 824 15.74 32.86 30.80
N GLY A 825 14.56 33.46 30.67
CA GLY A 825 14.40 34.81 30.11
C GLY A 825 14.50 34.89 28.58
N GLN A 826 14.52 33.75 27.89
CA GLN A 826 14.37 33.64 26.44
C GLN A 826 13.07 32.92 26.09
N SER A 827 12.41 33.38 25.01
CA SER A 827 11.23 32.71 24.49
C SER A 827 11.65 31.82 23.32
N GLU A 828 11.37 30.52 23.46
CA GLU A 828 11.64 29.53 22.44
C GLU A 828 10.33 29.00 21.87
N ARG A 829 10.28 28.80 20.55
CA ARG A 829 9.10 28.32 19.82
C ARG A 829 9.38 27.01 19.12
N TRP A 830 8.43 26.10 19.24
CA TRP A 830 8.47 24.77 18.65
C TRP A 830 7.12 24.41 18.04
N GLU A 831 7.15 23.40 17.17
CA GLU A 831 5.96 22.70 16.71
C GLU A 831 6.06 21.24 17.14
N ILE A 832 5.08 20.78 17.91
CA ILE A 832 4.94 19.37 18.29
C ILE A 832 4.02 18.73 17.26
N PRO A 833 4.45 17.72 16.48
CA PRO A 833 3.57 17.06 15.54
C PRO A 833 2.36 16.43 16.23
N ALA A 834 1.19 16.44 15.59
CA ALA A 834 -0.01 15.79 16.12
C ALA A 834 0.23 14.32 16.44
N GLY A 835 -0.30 13.84 17.57
CA GLY A 835 -0.19 12.45 17.99
C GLY A 835 1.18 12.03 18.50
N ARG A 836 2.03 13.00 18.87
CA ARG A 836 3.38 12.76 19.38
C ARG A 836 3.53 13.23 20.82
N ASP A 837 4.25 12.42 21.59
CA ASP A 837 4.70 12.78 22.91
C ASP A 837 5.95 13.67 22.83
N ALA A 838 5.95 14.74 23.61
CA ALA A 838 7.10 15.61 23.81
C ALA A 838 7.42 15.70 25.29
N THR A 839 8.69 15.48 25.64
CA THR A 839 9.18 15.57 27.00
C THR A 839 10.15 16.73 27.15
N PHE A 840 9.84 17.61 28.10
CA PHE A 840 10.74 18.65 28.56
C PHE A 840 11.68 18.06 29.62
N LYS A 841 12.99 18.11 29.38
CA LYS A 841 14.01 17.54 30.27
C LYS A 841 15.33 18.31 30.21
N SER A 842 16.07 18.26 31.31
CA SER A 842 17.48 18.67 31.40
C SER A 842 18.36 17.44 31.16
N ILE A 843 19.28 17.49 30.19
CA ILE A 843 20.22 16.38 29.91
C ILE A 843 21.63 16.83 30.27
N GLY A 844 22.19 16.31 31.36
CA GLY A 844 23.52 16.71 31.85
C GLY A 844 23.56 18.21 32.19
N ASP A 845 24.64 18.89 31.79
CA ASP A 845 24.80 20.35 31.95
C ASP A 845 24.12 21.17 30.84
N ALA A 846 23.41 20.52 29.90
CA ALA A 846 22.72 21.22 28.83
C ALA A 846 21.49 21.99 29.37
N PRO A 847 21.18 23.18 28.83
CA PRO A 847 19.99 23.91 29.20
C PRO A 847 18.73 23.06 28.95
N PRO A 848 17.68 23.21 29.78
CA PRO A 848 16.47 22.41 29.68
C PRO A 848 15.77 22.65 28.33
N GLY A 849 15.41 21.56 27.64
CA GLY A 849 14.88 21.61 26.27
C GLY A 849 13.78 20.59 26.01
N LEU A 850 13.09 20.76 24.87
CA LEU A 850 11.97 19.91 24.46
C LEU A 850 12.42 18.83 23.45
N TYR A 851 12.09 17.57 23.74
CA TYR A 851 12.48 16.40 22.95
C TYR A 851 11.25 15.60 22.54
N LEU A 852 11.23 15.06 21.31
CA LEU A 852 10.17 14.16 20.84
C LEU A 852 10.46 12.73 21.26
N ASP A 853 9.55 12.07 21.96
CA ASP A 853 9.76 10.67 22.32
C ASP A 853 9.44 9.73 21.12
N PRO A 854 10.14 8.57 20.98
CA PRO A 854 11.33 8.13 21.71
C PRO A 854 12.66 8.66 21.10
N LEU A 855 12.59 9.57 20.13
CA LEU A 855 13.76 10.05 19.41
C LEU A 855 14.64 10.93 20.32
N PRO A 856 15.96 10.69 20.44
CA PRO A 856 16.86 11.59 21.17
C PRO A 856 17.08 12.94 20.45
N ARG A 857 16.29 13.25 19.42
CA ARG A 857 16.44 14.42 18.58
C ARG A 857 15.70 15.60 19.21
N ALA A 858 16.44 16.63 19.61
CA ALA A 858 15.87 17.91 20.00
C ALA A 858 15.07 18.49 18.82
N LEU A 859 13.88 19.03 19.10
CA LEU A 859 13.14 19.83 18.12
C LEU A 859 14.00 21.06 17.79
N ARG A 860 14.24 21.32 16.50
CA ARG A 860 14.93 22.54 16.09
C ARG A 860 14.01 23.73 16.38
N SER A 861 14.48 24.69 17.18
CA SER A 861 13.79 25.96 17.42
C SER A 861 13.49 26.65 16.10
N LEU A 862 12.25 27.10 15.93
CA LEU A 862 11.81 27.79 14.71
C LEU A 862 12.37 29.22 14.66
N GLU A 863 12.49 29.90 15.81
CA GLU A 863 13.09 31.23 15.97
C GLU A 863 13.50 31.44 17.44
N SER A 864 14.70 31.97 17.72
CA SER A 864 15.06 32.52 19.03
C SER A 864 14.77 34.03 19.03
N VAL A 865 13.72 34.47 19.73
CA VAL A 865 13.37 35.90 19.81
C VAL A 865 13.97 36.47 21.11
N PRO A 866 14.81 37.51 21.05
CA PRO A 866 15.27 38.19 22.26
C PRO A 866 14.07 38.75 23.02
N GLY A 867 13.95 38.40 24.31
CA GLY A 867 12.91 38.95 25.16
C GLY A 867 12.99 40.48 25.16
N THR A 868 11.90 41.14 24.77
CA THR A 868 11.77 42.58 24.93
C THR A 868 11.67 42.88 26.42
N GLY A 869 12.79 43.28 27.01
CA GLY A 869 12.83 43.86 28.34
C GLY A 869 12.20 45.26 28.33
N ASN A 870 11.30 45.46 29.31
CA ASN A 870 10.51 46.64 29.68
C ASN A 870 9.19 46.88 28.95
#